data_AF-A0AAW7TBA3-F1
#
_entry.id   AF-A0AAW7TBA3-F1
#
_cell.length_a   1.000
_cell.length_b   1.000
_cell.length_c   1.000
_cell.angle_alpha   90.00
_cell.angle_beta   90.00
_cell.angle_gamma   90.00
#
_symmetry.space_group_name_H-M   'P 1'
#
loop_
_entity.id
_entity.type
_entity.pdbx_description
1 polymer ?
#
loop_
_entity_poly.entity_id
_entity_poly.type
_entity_poly.pdbx_seq_one_letter_code
_entity_poly.pdbx_strand_id
1 'polypeptide(L)'
;MDVMRQFVLASSITGRRREMLLAPSIIRTLRYPREHTIERISPAAYAKLTDAIHCALLKQGDVMCRALFQMLDAYLAVTGRRLSFANNRFSSIDVLVGFVGALYSEKFLHASLDTRYKWAYGWRVTLAIACPSAFSRIEAPSTTKVSTWFIAAAAEFETIKLHRDQVDLWRGWPVPKSDGLIAWPDLRKLYLRYGKKFADDIAVALGGWTGGRKINGLSVETLFLGFIADQPSDWDKKHFRSYVKLSYLMVQFVMHLIDLYGQEENQYSTLARDWNHFVNFATSFLCTGSFFARLSKKDFPALPSRETGNPGTHRRTDSNGVTYITKLLTDIPLHLSHEEAADLIYFKIHAHLDLIERWAESEVDALWGRFERREELAKVGRVKKVLSSQLWDGRTALVDRQNPGWEAHTCATFAFHGFKMRRDGKHRMLYPHPLDNLAYDVLALPVAGALLPHMTLLVIEHPQLTPSFFENLRLFDVDNQLSGVVETDAGWILDGDKFRKGPESAEQKIQLSERSIRIVAQVVKLTQPLRDYLRARDDPNWRYLFLHCGKGFSNPSRIRISRDISRFRGVGSLKHQFLASGHMPDADADYLAARFSLVAVRATTTVVEYIREPDIQKLANLLGHKKLDVRLLERYLPAPLLRYFEERWVRLFQCGILVEALKGSKYLLPSIGFQSLEELNQFVSHHALMWATRPKAIEQEDPAHIFASVVFAIDEEILTLLLAVQAAVASAQQLVTKLAIMWDQYAGKLIEYIEHSSPPRNDFRTMLKAARRRDCSGLLSPEAIYA
;
A
#
# COMPACT_ATOMS: atom_id res chain seq x y z
N MET A 1 40.98 -10.08 -4.22
CA MET A 1 39.69 -9.97 -4.93
C MET A 1 38.91 -8.80 -4.35
N ASP A 2 38.11 -8.12 -5.17
CA ASP A 2 37.31 -6.95 -4.74
C ASP A 2 36.17 -7.41 -3.80
N VAL A 3 36.19 -6.96 -2.54
CA VAL A 3 35.21 -7.32 -1.49
C VAL A 3 33.78 -7.04 -1.97
N MET A 4 33.60 -5.93 -2.69
CA MET A 4 32.31 -5.56 -3.26
C MET A 4 31.85 -6.52 -4.35
N ARG A 5 32.78 -7.10 -5.13
CA ARG A 5 32.45 -8.09 -6.15
C ARG A 5 31.96 -9.40 -5.52
N GLN A 6 32.61 -9.87 -4.46
CA GLN A 6 32.16 -11.07 -3.72
C GLN A 6 30.80 -10.81 -3.06
N PHE A 7 30.62 -9.63 -2.47
CA PHE A 7 29.37 -9.22 -1.86
C PHE A 7 28.20 -9.19 -2.87
N VAL A 8 28.41 -8.66 -4.08
CA VAL A 8 27.42 -8.70 -5.16
C VAL A 8 27.11 -10.14 -5.61
N LEU A 9 28.13 -11.01 -5.71
CA LEU A 9 27.94 -12.41 -6.09
C LEU A 9 27.13 -13.21 -5.06
N ALA A 10 27.25 -12.87 -3.78
CA ALA A 10 26.51 -13.49 -2.67
C ALA A 10 25.09 -12.90 -2.48
N SER A 11 24.74 -11.83 -3.19
CA SER A 11 23.44 -11.17 -3.06
C SER A 11 22.34 -11.82 -3.90
N SER A 12 21.07 -11.51 -3.59
CA SER A 12 19.90 -11.96 -4.36
C SER A 12 19.67 -11.22 -5.69
N ILE A 13 20.60 -10.35 -6.12
CA ILE A 13 20.46 -9.60 -7.37
C ILE A 13 20.66 -10.53 -8.57
N THR A 14 19.72 -10.50 -9.52
CA THR A 14 19.77 -11.29 -10.76
C THR A 14 19.65 -10.40 -12.01
N GLY A 15 19.87 -11.02 -13.18
CA GLY A 15 19.71 -10.39 -14.50
C GLY A 15 20.58 -9.15 -14.72
N ARG A 16 20.03 -8.17 -15.44
CA ARG A 16 20.74 -6.96 -15.92
C ARG A 16 21.40 -6.13 -14.81
N ARG A 17 20.83 -6.14 -13.60
CA ARG A 17 21.41 -5.41 -12.46
C ARG A 17 22.70 -6.08 -11.97
N ARG A 18 22.73 -7.41 -11.92
CA ARG A 18 23.93 -8.17 -11.57
C ARG A 18 25.03 -7.95 -12.62
N GLU A 19 24.66 -8.03 -13.89
CA GLU A 19 25.55 -7.76 -15.02
C GLU A 19 26.19 -6.37 -14.92
N MET A 20 25.40 -5.32 -14.72
CA MET A 20 25.88 -3.95 -14.52
C MET A 20 26.87 -3.81 -13.36
N LEU A 21 26.61 -4.48 -12.23
CA LEU A 21 27.49 -4.40 -11.05
C LEU A 21 28.80 -5.18 -11.22
N LEU A 22 28.77 -6.26 -12.00
CA LEU A 22 29.96 -7.05 -12.31
C LEU A 22 30.74 -6.51 -13.51
N ALA A 23 30.17 -5.57 -14.26
CA ALA A 23 30.80 -4.95 -15.41
C ALA A 23 32.15 -4.29 -15.03
N PRO A 24 33.16 -4.39 -15.92
CA PRO A 24 34.44 -3.73 -15.72
C PRO A 24 34.36 -2.21 -15.93
N SER A 25 33.20 -1.68 -16.31
CA SER A 25 32.98 -0.26 -16.54
C SER A 25 33.33 0.60 -15.30
N ILE A 26 33.83 1.81 -15.54
CA ILE A 26 34.09 2.81 -14.50
C ILE A 26 32.76 3.38 -14.00
N ILE A 27 31.97 3.95 -14.92
CA ILE A 27 30.64 4.50 -14.65
C ILE A 27 29.61 3.41 -14.91
N ARG A 28 29.15 2.78 -13.83
CA ARG A 28 28.10 1.74 -13.87
C ARG A 28 26.69 2.33 -13.85
N THR A 29 26.55 3.52 -13.27
CA THR A 29 25.27 4.24 -13.16
C THR A 29 25.55 5.73 -13.05
N LEU A 30 24.68 6.55 -13.64
CA LEU A 30 24.70 8.02 -13.47
C LEU A 30 23.95 8.47 -12.21
N ARG A 31 23.40 7.53 -11.42
CA ARG A 31 22.77 7.83 -10.12
C ARG A 31 23.80 8.01 -9.00
N TYR A 32 25.06 7.73 -9.26
CA TYR A 32 26.16 7.84 -8.32
C TYR A 32 27.32 8.59 -8.99
N PRO A 33 27.90 9.62 -8.34
CA PRO A 33 27.51 10.16 -7.02
C PRO A 33 26.20 10.96 -7.09
N ARG A 34 25.41 10.97 -6.00
CA ARG A 34 24.17 11.77 -5.93
C ARG A 34 24.45 13.28 -5.88
N GLU A 35 25.47 13.66 -5.11
CA GLU A 35 25.91 15.04 -4.90
C GLU A 35 27.42 15.08 -5.18
N HIS A 36 27.78 15.29 -6.44
CA HIS A 36 29.18 15.35 -6.86
C HIS A 36 29.61 16.80 -7.06
N THR A 37 30.58 17.25 -6.28
CA THR A 37 31.27 18.52 -6.54
C THR A 37 32.28 18.32 -7.65
N ILE A 38 32.20 19.15 -8.69
CA ILE A 38 33.13 19.12 -9.82
C ILE A 38 34.48 19.69 -9.35
N GLU A 39 35.55 18.90 -9.47
CA GLU A 39 36.87 19.21 -8.89
C GLU A 39 37.97 19.41 -9.95
N ARG A 40 37.80 18.81 -11.13
CA ARG A 40 38.84 18.73 -12.18
C ARG A 40 38.63 19.73 -13.31
N ILE A 41 37.51 20.46 -13.30
CA ILE A 41 37.12 21.44 -14.31
C ILE A 41 37.16 22.83 -13.66
N SER A 42 37.87 23.79 -14.27
CA SER A 42 37.91 25.16 -13.73
C SER A 42 36.55 25.86 -13.87
N PRO A 43 36.22 26.83 -13.00
CA PRO A 43 34.95 27.57 -13.10
C PRO A 43 34.72 28.20 -14.48
N ALA A 44 35.77 28.75 -15.11
CA ALA A 44 35.70 29.32 -16.45
C ALA A 44 35.42 28.26 -17.54
N ALA A 45 36.02 27.07 -17.43
CA ALA A 45 35.75 25.97 -18.35
C ALA A 45 34.33 25.44 -18.19
N TYR A 46 33.87 25.32 -16.94
CA TYR A 46 32.51 24.92 -16.61
C TYR A 46 31.48 25.88 -17.20
N ALA A 47 31.66 27.19 -17.01
CA ALA A 47 30.77 28.22 -17.57
C ALA A 47 30.71 28.13 -19.11
N LYS A 48 31.88 28.13 -19.78
CA LYS A 48 31.97 28.06 -21.24
C LYS A 48 31.27 26.83 -21.83
N LEU A 49 31.43 25.67 -21.18
CA LEU A 49 30.80 24.43 -21.61
C LEU A 49 29.29 24.42 -21.32
N THR A 50 28.85 25.00 -20.21
CA THR A 50 27.43 25.10 -19.85
C THR A 50 26.67 25.89 -20.91
N ASP A 51 27.18 27.07 -21.28
CA ASP A 51 26.57 27.91 -22.32
C ASP A 51 26.47 27.16 -23.66
N ALA A 52 27.55 26.46 -24.04
CA ALA A 52 27.57 25.67 -25.26
C ALA A 52 26.60 24.48 -25.23
N ILE A 53 26.43 23.82 -24.08
CA ILE A 53 25.47 22.72 -23.90
C ILE A 53 24.04 23.24 -24.06
N HIS A 54 23.71 24.38 -23.43
CA HIS A 54 22.37 24.97 -23.52
C HIS A 54 22.04 25.40 -24.96
N CYS A 55 22.99 26.03 -25.65
CA CYS A 55 22.83 26.41 -27.05
C CYS A 55 22.70 25.19 -27.97
N ALA A 56 23.44 24.11 -27.72
CA ALA A 56 23.44 22.91 -28.56
C ALA A 56 22.22 22.00 -28.35
N LEU A 57 21.70 21.89 -27.12
CA LEU A 57 20.75 20.83 -26.73
C LEU A 57 19.37 21.34 -26.28
N LEU A 58 19.13 22.66 -26.29
CA LEU A 58 17.83 23.30 -26.02
C LEU A 58 17.17 22.76 -24.72
N LYS A 59 15.87 22.41 -24.74
CA LYS A 59 15.11 21.91 -23.58
C LYS A 59 15.65 20.60 -22.95
N GLN A 60 16.54 19.88 -23.64
CA GLN A 60 17.22 18.70 -23.08
C GLN A 60 18.54 19.05 -22.36
N GLY A 61 19.00 20.31 -22.48
CA GLY A 61 20.25 20.84 -21.95
C GLY A 61 20.42 20.61 -20.46
N ASP A 62 19.48 21.05 -19.62
CA ASP A 62 19.65 21.05 -18.15
C ASP A 62 19.92 19.66 -17.56
N VAL A 63 19.18 18.65 -18.01
CA VAL A 63 19.32 17.25 -17.52
C VAL A 63 20.59 16.61 -18.06
N MET A 64 20.92 16.86 -19.32
CA MET A 64 22.12 16.33 -19.98
C MET A 64 23.40 16.99 -19.45
N CYS A 65 23.32 18.26 -19.08
CA CYS A 65 24.43 19.09 -18.62
C CYS A 65 25.09 18.50 -17.37
N ARG A 66 24.29 18.22 -16.33
CA ARG A 66 24.80 17.62 -15.09
C ARG A 66 25.47 16.27 -15.34
N ALA A 67 24.83 15.40 -16.11
CA ALA A 67 25.36 14.06 -16.39
C ALA A 67 26.67 14.12 -17.21
N LEU A 68 26.75 14.99 -18.22
CA LEU A 68 27.96 15.20 -19.01
C LEU A 68 29.11 15.71 -18.16
N PHE A 69 28.86 16.66 -17.26
CA PHE A 69 29.90 17.16 -16.37
C PHE A 69 30.38 16.12 -15.37
N GLN A 70 29.49 15.30 -14.81
CA GLN A 70 29.88 14.17 -13.96
C GLN A 70 30.76 13.18 -14.73
N MET A 71 30.39 12.83 -15.96
CA MET A 71 31.20 11.95 -16.81
C MET A 71 32.54 12.58 -17.19
N LEU A 72 32.58 13.89 -17.51
CA LEU A 72 33.81 14.58 -17.86
C LEU A 72 34.75 14.66 -16.66
N ASP A 73 34.24 15.01 -15.49
CA ASP A 73 35.02 15.05 -14.26
C ASP A 73 35.55 13.65 -13.89
N ALA A 74 34.75 12.60 -14.09
CA ALA A 74 35.19 11.21 -13.94
C ALA A 74 36.32 10.84 -14.89
N TYR A 75 36.19 11.16 -16.18
CA TYR A 75 37.23 10.94 -17.18
C TYR A 75 38.54 11.66 -16.79
N LEU A 76 38.46 12.93 -16.41
CA LEU A 76 39.62 13.71 -15.97
C LEU A 76 40.25 13.10 -14.71
N ALA A 77 39.43 12.67 -13.75
CA ALA A 77 39.90 12.06 -12.52
C ALA A 77 40.65 10.74 -12.78
N VAL A 78 40.05 9.82 -13.54
CA VAL A 78 40.67 8.50 -13.81
C VAL A 78 41.89 8.57 -14.71
N THR A 79 42.02 9.62 -15.54
CA THR A 79 43.19 9.86 -16.40
C THR A 79 44.23 10.79 -15.77
N GLY A 80 43.98 11.34 -14.58
CA GLY A 80 44.91 12.24 -13.89
C GLY A 80 44.99 13.65 -14.49
N ARG A 81 44.06 14.00 -15.37
CA ARG A 81 44.05 15.26 -16.12
C ARG A 81 43.19 16.33 -15.42
N ARG A 82 43.30 17.57 -15.88
CA ARG A 82 42.45 18.71 -15.49
C ARG A 82 42.08 19.50 -16.73
N LEU A 83 40.97 20.22 -16.68
CA LEU A 83 40.51 21.08 -17.77
C LEU A 83 40.30 22.50 -17.26
N SER A 84 41.13 23.43 -17.72
CA SER A 84 40.94 24.87 -17.53
C SER A 84 40.64 25.58 -18.85
N PHE A 85 40.02 26.76 -18.74
CA PHE A 85 39.74 27.68 -19.84
C PHE A 85 40.27 29.07 -19.49
N ALA A 86 41.14 29.61 -20.33
CA ALA A 86 41.75 30.94 -20.18
C ALA A 86 42.12 31.49 -21.57
N ASN A 87 42.16 32.81 -21.73
CA ASN A 87 42.47 33.47 -23.00
C ASN A 87 41.66 32.94 -24.19
N ASN A 88 40.36 32.69 -23.95
CA ASN A 88 39.40 32.13 -24.91
C ASN A 88 39.81 30.75 -25.48
N ARG A 89 40.61 29.96 -24.75
CA ARG A 89 41.08 28.64 -25.16
C ARG A 89 41.02 27.64 -24.00
N PHE A 90 40.73 26.38 -24.34
CA PHE A 90 40.88 25.28 -23.40
C PHE A 90 42.35 24.86 -23.28
N SER A 91 42.76 24.47 -22.07
CA SER A 91 44.11 23.99 -21.75
C SER A 91 44.54 22.75 -22.55
N SER A 92 43.62 21.91 -23.00
CA SER A 92 43.93 20.76 -23.85
C SER A 92 42.77 20.41 -24.78
N ILE A 93 43.04 20.45 -26.09
CA ILE A 93 42.11 19.99 -27.12
C ILE A 93 42.02 18.45 -27.11
N ASP A 94 43.13 17.76 -26.88
CA ASP A 94 43.18 16.28 -26.84
C ASP A 94 42.33 15.71 -25.72
N VAL A 95 42.20 16.42 -24.58
CA VAL A 95 41.27 16.05 -23.51
C VAL A 95 39.83 16.08 -24.01
N LEU A 96 39.43 17.12 -24.73
CA LEU A 96 38.07 17.29 -25.25
C LEU A 96 37.72 16.24 -26.31
N VAL A 97 38.67 15.93 -27.19
CA VAL A 97 38.53 14.91 -28.25
C VAL A 97 38.54 13.50 -27.63
N GLY A 98 39.51 13.20 -26.76
CA GLY A 98 39.64 11.89 -26.12
C GLY A 98 38.46 11.53 -25.20
N PHE A 99 37.76 12.52 -24.65
CA PHE A 99 36.53 12.27 -23.90
C PHE A 99 35.42 11.65 -24.77
N VAL A 100 35.38 11.92 -26.08
CA VAL A 100 34.47 11.23 -27.01
C VAL A 100 34.76 9.72 -27.03
N GLY A 101 36.04 9.36 -27.08
CA GLY A 101 36.49 7.96 -27.02
C GLY A 101 36.09 7.29 -25.71
N ALA A 102 36.25 7.99 -24.58
CA ALA A 102 35.78 7.52 -23.28
C ALA A 102 34.25 7.28 -23.29
N LEU A 103 33.44 8.25 -23.72
CA LEU A 103 31.98 8.09 -23.80
C LEU A 103 31.52 6.91 -24.67
N TYR A 104 32.31 6.58 -25.70
CA TYR A 104 32.04 5.46 -26.60
C TYR A 104 32.53 4.10 -26.09
N SER A 105 33.48 4.07 -25.15
CA SER A 105 34.04 2.84 -24.57
C SER A 105 33.13 2.21 -23.50
N GLU A 106 33.00 0.88 -23.54
CA GLU A 106 32.26 0.12 -22.52
C GLU A 106 33.04 0.04 -21.21
N LYS A 107 34.37 0.10 -21.28
CA LYS A 107 35.26 0.20 -20.12
C LYS A 107 35.03 1.49 -19.35
N PHE A 108 34.59 2.55 -19.99
CA PHE A 108 34.24 3.80 -19.32
C PHE A 108 32.79 3.83 -18.85
N LEU A 109 31.82 3.66 -19.75
CA LEU A 109 30.38 3.83 -19.48
C LEU A 109 29.60 2.54 -19.73
N HIS A 110 28.97 2.00 -18.69
CA HIS A 110 28.10 0.84 -18.81
C HIS A 110 26.74 1.23 -19.42
N ALA A 111 26.66 1.20 -20.76
CA ALA A 111 25.42 1.45 -21.47
C ALA A 111 25.40 0.75 -22.84
N SER A 112 24.19 0.63 -23.41
CA SER A 112 24.03 0.13 -24.78
C SER A 112 24.80 1.01 -25.77
N LEU A 113 25.21 0.44 -26.90
CA LEU A 113 25.93 1.16 -27.94
C LEU A 113 25.18 2.42 -28.40
N ASP A 114 23.86 2.35 -28.58
CA ASP A 114 22.99 3.50 -28.92
C ASP A 114 23.06 4.61 -27.86
N THR A 115 23.08 4.23 -26.57
CA THR A 115 23.18 5.22 -25.49
C THR A 115 24.55 5.88 -25.45
N ARG A 116 25.63 5.10 -25.58
CA ARG A 116 27.00 5.61 -25.67
C ARG A 116 27.18 6.54 -26.85
N TYR A 117 26.64 6.16 -28.01
CA TYR A 117 26.60 6.98 -29.21
C TYR A 117 25.91 8.32 -28.98
N LYS A 118 24.73 8.34 -28.34
CA LYS A 118 23.99 9.58 -28.05
C LYS A 118 24.78 10.56 -27.19
N TRP A 119 25.50 10.06 -26.18
CA TRP A 119 26.35 10.89 -25.34
C TRP A 119 27.56 11.46 -26.10
N ALA A 120 28.24 10.60 -26.85
CA ALA A 120 29.39 10.98 -27.67
C ALA A 120 29.00 12.03 -28.73
N TYR A 121 27.84 11.84 -29.37
CA TYR A 121 27.27 12.81 -30.31
C TYR A 121 26.89 14.13 -29.65
N GLY A 122 26.19 14.08 -28.51
CA GLY A 122 25.82 15.27 -27.75
C GLY A 122 27.04 16.12 -27.40
N TRP A 123 28.11 15.48 -26.92
CA TRP A 123 29.38 16.15 -26.65
C TRP A 123 30.02 16.76 -27.90
N ARG A 124 30.01 16.06 -29.03
CA ARG A 124 30.51 16.60 -30.31
C ARG A 124 29.77 17.89 -30.71
N VAL A 125 28.45 17.91 -30.63
CA VAL A 125 27.65 19.11 -30.98
C VAL A 125 27.95 20.26 -30.00
N THR A 126 28.15 19.97 -28.71
CA THR A 126 28.63 20.97 -27.74
C THR A 126 29.98 21.56 -28.16
N LEU A 127 30.92 20.73 -28.63
CA LEU A 127 32.23 21.21 -29.07
C LEU A 127 32.17 22.09 -30.33
N ALA A 128 31.17 21.93 -31.20
CA ALA A 128 30.99 22.82 -32.35
C ALA A 128 30.84 24.29 -31.93
N ILE A 129 30.26 24.53 -30.75
CA ILE A 129 30.06 25.86 -30.16
C ILE A 129 31.21 26.22 -29.21
N ALA A 130 31.62 25.29 -28.34
CA ALA A 130 32.59 25.57 -27.29
C ALA A 130 34.03 25.66 -27.81
N CYS A 131 34.42 24.81 -28.75
CA CYS A 131 35.78 24.65 -29.23
C CYS A 131 35.80 24.07 -30.66
N PRO A 132 35.63 24.93 -31.69
CA PRO A 132 35.57 24.49 -33.10
C PRO A 132 36.78 23.67 -33.56
N SER A 133 37.96 23.93 -32.99
CA SER A 133 39.19 23.17 -33.26
C SER A 133 39.19 21.75 -32.68
N ALA A 134 38.45 21.50 -31.59
CA ALA A 134 38.20 20.14 -31.11
C ALA A 134 37.15 19.44 -31.98
N PHE A 135 36.09 20.17 -32.37
CA PHE A 135 35.02 19.65 -33.22
C PHE A 135 35.53 19.16 -34.58
N SER A 136 36.43 19.89 -35.23
CA SER A 136 36.99 19.51 -36.54
C SER A 136 37.79 18.21 -36.51
N ARG A 137 38.26 17.77 -35.33
CA ARG A 137 38.99 16.51 -35.13
C ARG A 137 38.07 15.30 -34.90
N ILE A 138 36.75 15.51 -34.81
CA ILE A 138 35.77 14.48 -34.51
C ILE A 138 34.87 14.25 -35.72
N GLU A 139 34.96 13.06 -36.31
CA GLU A 139 34.16 12.70 -37.48
C GLU A 139 32.65 12.83 -37.22
N ALA A 140 31.91 13.18 -38.28
CA ALA A 140 30.46 13.17 -38.24
C ALA A 140 29.96 11.73 -38.09
N PRO A 141 29.17 11.42 -37.06
CA PRO A 141 28.78 10.04 -36.84
C PRO A 141 27.66 9.62 -37.79
N SER A 142 27.67 8.34 -38.17
CA SER A 142 26.65 7.73 -39.03
C SER A 142 25.50 7.16 -38.20
N THR A 143 24.27 7.39 -38.65
CA THR A 143 23.04 6.83 -38.05
C THR A 143 22.74 5.41 -38.53
N THR A 144 23.46 4.91 -39.53
CA THR A 144 23.21 3.62 -40.20
C THR A 144 24.36 2.64 -40.10
N LYS A 145 25.58 3.09 -39.78
CA LYS A 145 26.78 2.25 -39.62
C LYS A 145 27.59 2.68 -38.41
N VAL A 146 28.27 1.72 -37.79
CA VAL A 146 29.24 2.01 -36.73
C VAL A 146 30.44 2.74 -37.37
N SER A 147 30.79 3.92 -36.87
CA SER A 147 31.93 4.69 -37.40
C SER A 147 33.26 4.11 -36.88
N THR A 148 34.17 3.84 -37.81
CA THR A 148 35.53 3.34 -37.52
C THR A 148 36.32 4.29 -36.63
N TRP A 149 36.12 5.60 -36.79
CA TRP A 149 36.75 6.63 -35.95
C TRP A 149 36.34 6.49 -34.48
N PHE A 150 35.06 6.29 -34.18
CA PHE A 150 34.60 6.13 -32.79
C PHE A 150 35.12 4.85 -32.15
N ILE A 151 35.27 3.77 -32.93
CA ILE A 151 35.91 2.54 -32.46
C ILE A 151 37.39 2.80 -32.12
N ALA A 152 38.12 3.47 -33.01
CA ALA A 152 39.52 3.80 -32.81
C ALA A 152 39.72 4.72 -31.59
N ALA A 153 38.89 5.75 -31.44
CA ALA A 153 38.93 6.67 -30.30
C ALA A 153 38.62 5.94 -28.97
N ALA A 154 37.68 4.99 -28.96
CA ALA A 154 37.42 4.15 -27.79
C ALA A 154 38.62 3.25 -27.46
N ALA A 155 39.23 2.63 -28.47
CA ALA A 155 40.42 1.81 -28.30
C ALA A 155 41.60 2.64 -27.73
N GLU A 156 41.80 3.86 -28.21
CA GLU A 156 42.81 4.78 -27.69
C GLU A 156 42.58 5.07 -26.20
N PHE A 157 41.35 5.41 -25.80
CA PHE A 157 41.00 5.56 -24.38
C PHE A 157 41.33 4.30 -23.57
N GLU A 158 41.04 3.12 -24.10
CA GLU A 158 41.24 1.86 -23.38
C GLU A 158 42.71 1.52 -23.11
N THR A 159 43.64 2.08 -23.90
CA THR A 159 45.09 1.98 -23.68
C THR A 159 45.62 2.90 -22.59
N ILE A 160 44.86 3.94 -22.20
CA ILE A 160 45.30 4.90 -21.17
C ILE A 160 45.42 4.19 -19.82
N LYS A 161 46.58 4.35 -19.15
CA LYS A 161 46.79 3.87 -17.79
C LYS A 161 45.95 4.69 -16.82
N LEU A 162 44.96 4.04 -16.20
CA LEU A 162 44.00 4.69 -15.30
C LEU A 162 44.50 4.72 -13.85
N HIS A 163 44.19 5.79 -13.12
CA HIS A 163 44.37 5.88 -11.68
C HIS A 163 43.37 4.98 -10.95
N ARG A 164 43.87 3.88 -10.39
CA ARG A 164 43.04 2.85 -9.75
C ARG A 164 42.13 3.37 -8.64
N ASP A 165 42.64 4.25 -7.78
CA ASP A 165 41.85 4.82 -6.68
C ASP A 165 40.66 5.65 -7.19
N GLN A 166 40.84 6.37 -8.29
CA GLN A 166 39.76 7.13 -8.91
C GLN A 166 38.75 6.21 -9.59
N VAL A 167 39.21 5.12 -10.22
CA VAL A 167 38.32 4.11 -10.77
C VAL A 167 37.44 3.49 -9.68
N ASP A 168 38.03 3.17 -8.52
CA ASP A 168 37.29 2.61 -7.39
C ASP A 168 36.28 3.60 -6.83
N LEU A 169 36.66 4.88 -6.66
CA LEU A 169 35.75 5.95 -6.25
C LEU A 169 34.56 6.13 -7.20
N TRP A 170 34.80 6.18 -8.52
CA TRP A 170 33.74 6.43 -9.51
C TRP A 170 32.84 5.21 -9.76
N ARG A 171 33.32 4.01 -9.47
CA ARG A 171 32.47 2.80 -9.46
C ARG A 171 31.50 2.78 -8.29
N GLY A 172 31.83 3.45 -7.19
CA GLY A 172 31.01 3.57 -6.00
C GLY A 172 30.75 2.25 -5.26
N TRP A 173 29.85 2.30 -4.29
CA TRP A 173 29.52 1.18 -3.43
C TRP A 173 28.06 0.73 -3.61
N PRO A 174 27.79 -0.27 -4.46
CA PRO A 174 26.45 -0.79 -4.64
C PRO A 174 26.01 -1.62 -3.42
N VAL A 175 24.87 -1.25 -2.83
CA VAL A 175 24.26 -1.96 -1.70
C VAL A 175 22.93 -2.59 -2.13
N PRO A 176 22.88 -3.92 -2.35
CA PRO A 176 21.67 -4.66 -2.70
C PRO A 176 20.56 -4.54 -1.64
N LYS A 177 19.32 -4.52 -2.08
CA LYS A 177 18.14 -4.64 -1.21
C LYS A 177 17.37 -5.92 -1.50
N SER A 178 16.60 -6.38 -0.51
CA SER A 178 15.74 -7.56 -0.62
C SER A 178 14.67 -7.49 -1.72
N ASP A 179 14.29 -6.28 -2.17
CA ASP A 179 13.34 -6.06 -3.28
C ASP A 179 14.02 -6.03 -4.67
N GLY A 180 15.32 -6.38 -4.72
CA GLY A 180 16.15 -6.37 -5.91
C GLY A 180 16.65 -4.98 -6.33
N LEU A 181 16.27 -3.90 -5.64
CA LEU A 181 16.81 -2.56 -5.89
C LEU A 181 18.25 -2.43 -5.34
N ILE A 182 18.95 -1.38 -5.78
CA ILE A 182 20.32 -1.06 -5.34
C ILE A 182 20.32 0.33 -4.71
N ALA A 183 20.83 0.44 -3.49
CA ALA A 183 21.21 1.70 -2.87
C ALA A 183 22.65 2.06 -3.23
N TRP A 184 22.92 3.36 -3.35
CA TRP A 184 24.21 3.93 -3.70
C TRP A 184 24.61 4.96 -2.65
N PRO A 185 24.97 4.53 -1.42
CA PRO A 185 25.44 5.44 -0.39
C PRO A 185 26.71 6.16 -0.86
N ASP A 186 26.85 7.44 -0.52
CA ASP A 186 28.07 8.17 -0.82
C ASP A 186 29.12 7.95 0.27
N LEU A 187 30.07 7.05 -0.02
CA LEU A 187 31.20 6.77 0.86
C LEU A 187 32.48 7.49 0.42
N ARG A 188 32.41 8.42 -0.56
CA ARG A 188 33.59 9.09 -1.10
C ARG A 188 34.37 9.86 -0.03
N LYS A 189 33.69 10.65 0.80
CA LYS A 189 34.33 11.36 1.92
C LYS A 189 35.01 10.38 2.89
N LEU A 190 34.36 9.27 3.22
CA LEU A 190 34.91 8.24 4.10
C LEU A 190 36.09 7.51 3.48
N TYR A 191 36.08 7.27 2.17
CA TYR A 191 37.21 6.72 1.45
C TYR A 191 38.40 7.66 1.49
N LEU A 192 38.20 8.94 1.18
CA LEU A 192 39.27 9.93 1.13
C LEU A 192 39.89 10.14 2.53
N ARG A 193 39.06 10.13 3.57
CA ARG A 193 39.50 10.35 4.95
C ARG A 193 40.04 9.09 5.63
N TYR A 194 39.29 8.00 5.55
CA TYR A 194 39.56 6.76 6.28
C TYR A 194 40.04 5.61 5.38
N GLY A 195 40.30 5.86 4.11
CA GLY A 195 40.83 4.88 3.16
C GLY A 195 39.83 3.82 2.70
N LYS A 196 40.22 3.10 1.64
CA LYS A 196 39.39 2.11 0.95
C LYS A 196 38.75 1.07 1.86
N LYS A 197 39.56 0.42 2.71
CA LYS A 197 39.09 -0.66 3.57
C LYS A 197 37.94 -0.21 4.50
N PHE A 198 38.03 1.00 5.05
CA PHE A 198 36.99 1.54 5.93
C PHE A 198 35.67 1.76 5.18
N ALA A 199 35.73 2.33 3.97
CA ALA A 199 34.55 2.51 3.13
C ALA A 199 33.94 1.17 2.69
N ASP A 200 34.77 0.20 2.30
CA ASP A 200 34.32 -1.15 1.92
C ASP A 200 33.64 -1.86 3.10
N ASP A 201 34.20 -1.77 4.31
CA ASP A 201 33.62 -2.37 5.54
C ASP A 201 32.26 -1.73 5.89
N ILE A 202 32.12 -0.40 5.74
CA ILE A 202 30.83 0.30 5.89
C ILE A 202 29.81 -0.18 4.85
N ALA A 203 30.22 -0.32 3.59
CA ALA A 203 29.33 -0.80 2.53
C ALA A 203 28.81 -2.21 2.81
N VAL A 204 29.68 -3.10 3.33
CA VAL A 204 29.31 -4.45 3.76
C VAL A 204 28.32 -4.40 4.93
N ALA A 205 28.54 -3.53 5.93
CA ALA A 205 27.61 -3.36 7.05
C ALA A 205 26.22 -2.90 6.60
N LEU A 206 26.16 -1.90 5.71
CA LEU A 206 24.91 -1.45 5.09
C LEU A 206 24.25 -2.56 4.27
N GLY A 207 25.05 -3.35 3.58
CA GLY A 207 24.64 -4.53 2.85
C GLY A 207 23.99 -5.62 3.70
N GLY A 208 24.59 -5.95 4.85
CA GLY A 208 23.99 -6.85 5.82
C GLY A 208 22.69 -6.31 6.40
N TRP A 209 22.61 -4.99 6.61
CA TRP A 209 21.40 -4.33 7.09
C TRP A 209 20.23 -4.46 6.12
N THR A 210 20.47 -4.21 4.84
CA THR A 210 19.45 -4.26 3.77
C THR A 210 19.18 -5.67 3.25
N GLY A 211 20.12 -6.59 3.42
CA GLY A 211 20.16 -7.93 2.81
C GLY A 211 19.03 -8.90 3.19
N GLY A 212 18.21 -8.57 4.19
CA GLY A 212 17.04 -9.37 4.57
C GLY A 212 15.79 -8.53 4.86
N ARG A 213 15.81 -7.23 4.55
CA ARG A 213 14.78 -6.28 4.99
C ARG A 213 14.23 -5.45 3.85
N LYS A 214 12.91 -5.22 3.84
CA LYS A 214 12.25 -4.27 2.92
C LYS A 214 12.39 -2.84 3.49
N ILE A 215 13.58 -2.25 3.38
CA ILE A 215 13.87 -0.91 3.94
C ILE A 215 13.65 0.18 2.87
N ASN A 216 12.80 1.16 3.19
CA ASN A 216 12.50 2.34 2.37
C ASN A 216 13.62 3.41 2.45
N GLY A 217 14.86 3.05 2.10
CA GLY A 217 15.99 3.99 2.06
C GLY A 217 17.09 3.65 3.06
N LEU A 218 18.01 4.59 3.27
CA LEU A 218 19.10 4.55 4.25
C LEU A 218 19.22 5.96 4.88
N SER A 219 18.11 6.57 5.30
CA SER A 219 18.09 8.00 5.65
C SER A 219 19.01 8.31 6.83
N VAL A 220 18.73 7.71 7.99
CA VAL A 220 19.51 7.93 9.23
C VAL A 220 20.92 7.39 9.09
N GLU A 221 21.09 6.26 8.41
CA GLU A 221 22.40 5.70 8.14
C GLU A 221 23.22 6.67 7.28
N THR A 222 22.65 7.27 6.22
CA THR A 222 23.36 8.26 5.40
C THR A 222 23.71 9.52 6.19
N LEU A 223 22.82 9.98 7.09
CA LEU A 223 23.13 11.08 8.01
C LEU A 223 24.32 10.73 8.91
N PHE A 224 24.36 9.50 9.45
CA PHE A 224 25.49 9.04 10.25
C PHE A 224 26.79 9.04 9.45
N LEU A 225 26.76 8.59 8.18
CA LEU A 225 27.94 8.56 7.32
C LEU A 225 28.50 9.98 7.07
N GLY A 226 27.62 10.96 6.85
CA GLY A 226 28.00 12.37 6.76
C GLY A 226 28.59 12.87 8.09
N PHE A 227 27.91 12.58 9.20
CA PHE A 227 28.34 12.96 10.54
C PHE A 227 29.73 12.43 10.92
N ILE A 228 30.05 11.18 10.57
CA ILE A 228 31.39 10.63 10.83
C ILE A 228 32.42 11.10 9.81
N ALA A 229 32.00 11.46 8.59
CA ALA A 229 32.89 12.04 7.58
C ALA A 229 33.37 13.44 7.97
N ASP A 230 32.55 14.19 8.70
CA ASP A 230 32.77 15.59 9.05
C ASP A 230 33.32 15.79 10.49
N GLN A 231 33.79 14.72 11.16
CA GLN A 231 34.43 14.81 12.47
C GLN A 231 35.70 15.70 12.47
N PRO A 232 36.14 16.25 13.61
CA PRO A 232 37.41 16.99 13.70
C PRO A 232 38.63 16.21 13.19
N SER A 233 39.66 16.88 12.66
CA SER A 233 40.80 16.24 11.96
C SER A 233 41.63 15.29 12.84
N ASP A 234 41.62 15.48 14.16
CA ASP A 234 42.22 14.60 15.16
C ASP A 234 41.43 13.29 15.36
N TRP A 235 40.21 13.17 14.81
CA TRP A 235 39.43 11.94 14.85
C TRP A 235 39.89 10.92 13.78
N ASP A 236 40.77 10.00 14.21
CA ASP A 236 41.29 8.88 13.43
C ASP A 236 40.51 7.55 13.60
N LYS A 237 40.72 6.58 12.71
CA LYS A 237 40.07 5.26 12.64
C LYS A 237 40.15 4.48 13.93
N LYS A 238 41.27 4.59 14.66
CA LYS A 238 41.48 3.90 15.94
C LYS A 238 40.45 4.29 17.00
N HIS A 239 39.86 5.48 16.91
CA HIS A 239 38.86 5.95 17.85
C HIS A 239 37.53 5.19 17.75
N PHE A 240 37.17 4.68 16.58
CA PHE A 240 36.00 3.81 16.44
C PHE A 240 36.14 2.47 17.18
N ARG A 241 37.38 2.07 17.52
CA ARG A 241 37.67 0.88 18.32
C ARG A 241 37.78 1.17 19.82
N SER A 242 37.72 2.43 20.23
CA SER A 242 37.65 2.81 21.64
C SER A 242 36.18 2.83 22.07
N TYR A 243 35.82 1.99 23.04
CA TYR A 243 34.48 1.96 23.62
C TYR A 243 34.03 3.35 24.06
N VAL A 244 34.85 4.04 24.87
CA VAL A 244 34.53 5.36 25.43
C VAL A 244 34.31 6.41 24.34
N LYS A 245 35.23 6.52 23.38
CA LYS A 245 35.11 7.51 22.30
C LYS A 245 33.92 7.20 21.39
N LEU A 246 33.69 5.92 21.06
CA LEU A 246 32.56 5.53 20.24
C LEU A 246 31.22 5.83 20.93
N SER A 247 31.08 5.53 22.22
CA SER A 247 29.88 5.87 22.99
C SER A 247 29.61 7.37 22.98
N TYR A 248 30.65 8.19 23.17
CA TYR A 248 30.52 9.65 23.08
C TYR A 248 30.08 10.11 21.68
N LEU A 249 30.64 9.51 20.61
CA LEU A 249 30.23 9.79 19.24
C LEU A 249 28.75 9.46 18.99
N MET A 250 28.23 8.38 19.57
CA MET A 250 26.81 8.02 19.45
C MET A 250 25.90 9.01 20.17
N VAL A 251 26.33 9.53 21.33
CA VAL A 251 25.63 10.62 22.04
C VAL A 251 25.60 11.89 21.17
N GLN A 252 26.75 12.29 20.62
CA GLN A 252 26.83 13.46 19.75
C GLN A 252 25.96 13.30 18.49
N PHE A 253 25.91 12.10 17.93
CA PHE A 253 25.07 11.82 16.76
C PHE A 253 23.57 11.92 17.08
N VAL A 254 23.09 11.40 18.21
CA VAL A 254 21.66 11.56 18.56
C VAL A 254 21.31 13.01 18.88
N MET A 255 22.21 13.78 19.49
CA MET A 255 22.02 15.22 19.69
C MET A 255 21.92 15.96 18.35
N HIS A 256 22.80 15.63 17.40
CA HIS A 256 22.71 16.17 16.04
C HIS A 256 21.37 15.83 15.36
N LEU A 257 20.85 14.62 15.55
CA LEU A 257 19.52 14.25 15.05
C LEU A 257 18.40 15.03 15.76
N ILE A 258 18.49 15.26 17.07
CA ILE A 258 17.53 16.09 17.81
C ILE A 258 17.50 17.51 17.24
N ASP A 259 18.66 18.11 16.98
CA ASP A 259 18.76 19.46 16.41
C ASP A 259 18.16 19.53 15.00
N LEU A 260 18.39 18.51 14.17
CA LEU A 260 17.82 18.42 12.82
C LEU A 260 16.29 18.28 12.83
N TYR A 261 15.76 17.40 13.67
CA TYR A 261 14.31 17.14 13.75
C TYR A 261 13.57 18.22 14.55
N GLY A 262 14.25 18.93 15.45
CA GLY A 262 13.70 19.99 16.29
C GLY A 262 13.38 21.30 15.56
N GLN A 263 13.83 21.46 14.32
CA GLN A 263 13.51 22.64 13.48
C GLN A 263 12.08 22.63 12.93
N GLU A 264 11.38 21.50 12.97
CA GLU A 264 10.00 21.36 12.49
C GLU A 264 9.08 20.85 13.61
N GLU A 265 7.90 21.47 13.78
CA GLU A 265 6.93 21.03 14.79
C GLU A 265 6.50 19.55 14.58
N ASN A 266 6.34 18.82 15.67
CA ASN A 266 5.74 17.46 15.74
C ASN A 266 6.53 16.25 15.18
N GLN A 267 7.86 16.29 15.05
CA GLN A 267 8.64 15.14 14.53
C GLN A 267 9.24 14.15 15.56
N TYR A 268 8.99 14.31 16.88
CA TYR A 268 9.63 13.45 17.90
C TYR A 268 9.38 11.94 17.71
N SER A 269 8.17 11.54 17.30
CA SER A 269 7.85 10.13 17.06
C SER A 269 8.64 9.53 15.90
N THR A 270 8.89 10.33 14.85
CA THR A 270 9.73 9.98 13.72
C THR A 270 11.18 9.84 14.18
N LEU A 271 11.72 10.81 14.93
CA LEU A 271 13.06 10.75 15.53
C LEU A 271 13.24 9.49 16.39
N ALA A 272 12.32 9.22 17.30
CA ALA A 272 12.41 8.05 18.19
C ALA A 272 12.41 6.73 17.42
N ARG A 273 11.57 6.61 16.38
CA ARG A 273 11.54 5.43 15.51
C ARG A 273 12.85 5.28 14.73
N ASP A 274 13.32 6.37 14.14
CA ASP A 274 14.48 6.44 13.27
C ASP A 274 15.78 6.18 14.06
N TRP A 275 15.88 6.69 15.29
CA TRP A 275 16.95 6.37 16.23
C TRP A 275 16.95 4.89 16.62
N ASN A 276 15.80 4.33 17.00
CA ASN A 276 15.70 2.90 17.32
C ASN A 276 16.08 2.02 16.11
N HIS A 277 15.73 2.44 14.90
CA HIS A 277 16.14 1.78 13.66
C HIS A 277 17.68 1.82 13.51
N PHE A 278 18.29 2.99 13.72
CA PHE A 278 19.74 3.16 13.68
C PHE A 278 20.47 2.35 14.75
N VAL A 279 19.98 2.32 16.00
CA VAL A 279 20.59 1.52 17.08
C VAL A 279 20.60 0.03 16.71
N ASN A 280 19.53 -0.48 16.11
CA ASN A 280 19.49 -1.87 15.62
C ASN A 280 20.52 -2.11 14.51
N PHE A 281 20.65 -1.18 13.56
CA PHE A 281 21.69 -1.23 12.53
C PHE A 281 23.09 -1.23 13.14
N ALA A 282 23.39 -0.25 14.00
CA ALA A 282 24.71 -0.05 14.59
C ALA A 282 25.13 -1.26 15.43
N THR A 283 24.26 -1.76 16.31
CA THR A 283 24.57 -2.93 17.17
C THR A 283 24.72 -4.23 16.38
N SER A 284 23.95 -4.41 15.30
CA SER A 284 23.97 -5.66 14.52
C SER A 284 25.11 -5.73 13.51
N PHE A 285 25.52 -4.59 12.93
CA PHE A 285 26.42 -4.58 11.76
C PHE A 285 27.69 -3.75 11.93
N LEU A 286 27.68 -2.68 12.76
CA LEU A 286 28.87 -1.84 12.97
C LEU A 286 29.64 -2.25 14.23
N CYS A 287 28.94 -2.37 15.35
CA CYS A 287 29.49 -2.51 16.71
C CYS A 287 29.58 -3.97 17.15
N THR A 288 30.03 -4.86 16.26
CA THR A 288 30.17 -6.31 16.53
C THR A 288 31.46 -6.64 17.29
N GLY A 289 32.42 -5.71 17.31
CA GLY A 289 33.75 -5.83 17.93
C GLY A 289 34.90 -6.00 16.93
N SER A 290 34.63 -6.35 15.67
CA SER A 290 35.66 -6.53 14.63
C SER A 290 35.98 -5.24 13.87
N PHE A 291 34.95 -4.44 13.59
CA PHE A 291 35.05 -3.18 12.88
C PHE A 291 35.05 -1.99 13.86
N PHE A 292 33.92 -1.73 14.52
CA PHE A 292 33.84 -0.81 15.66
C PHE A 292 33.93 -1.56 16.99
N ALA A 293 34.19 -0.82 18.07
CA ALA A 293 34.07 -1.34 19.43
C ALA A 293 32.70 -1.97 19.64
N ARG A 294 32.65 -3.03 20.46
CA ARG A 294 31.39 -3.70 20.77
C ARG A 294 30.52 -2.80 21.64
N LEU A 295 29.34 -2.45 21.14
CA LEU A 295 28.29 -1.73 21.86
C LEU A 295 27.01 -2.55 21.80
N SER A 296 26.38 -2.71 22.95
CA SER A 296 25.04 -3.26 23.12
C SER A 296 23.98 -2.16 23.02
N LYS A 297 22.71 -2.52 22.89
CA LYS A 297 21.60 -1.54 22.87
C LYS A 297 21.56 -0.65 24.11
N LYS A 298 22.04 -1.14 25.26
CA LYS A 298 22.04 -0.39 26.53
C LYS A 298 23.08 0.73 26.54
N ASP A 299 24.08 0.67 25.66
CA ASP A 299 25.16 1.64 25.58
C ASP A 299 24.79 2.85 24.70
N PHE A 300 23.63 2.80 24.04
CA PHE A 300 23.07 3.91 23.26
C PHE A 300 22.09 4.71 24.12
N PRO A 301 22.04 6.05 23.97
CA PRO A 301 21.02 6.88 24.59
C PRO A 301 19.60 6.38 24.31
N ALA A 302 18.81 6.20 25.36
CA ALA A 302 17.38 5.90 25.22
C ALA A 302 16.62 7.21 25.00
N LEU A 303 15.78 7.26 23.97
CA LEU A 303 14.81 8.34 23.82
C LEU A 303 13.53 7.96 24.57
N PRO A 304 12.97 8.85 25.42
CA PRO A 304 11.73 8.59 26.14
C PRO A 304 10.62 8.08 25.21
N SER A 305 10.06 6.91 25.51
CA SER A 305 8.82 6.49 24.87
C SER A 305 7.72 7.41 25.39
N ARG A 306 7.12 8.21 24.50
CA ARG A 306 5.87 8.91 24.84
C ARG A 306 4.91 7.83 25.32
N GLU A 307 4.44 7.91 26.57
CA GLU A 307 3.34 7.07 27.05
C GLU A 307 2.25 7.09 25.98
N THR A 308 1.65 5.92 25.72
CA THR A 308 0.71 5.68 24.63
C THR A 308 -0.63 6.41 24.83
N GLY A 309 -0.62 7.73 24.97
CA GLY A 309 -1.69 8.63 24.59
C GLY A 309 -1.32 9.20 23.23
N ASN A 310 -1.78 8.54 22.16
CA ASN A 310 -1.40 8.83 20.78
C ASN A 310 -1.67 10.32 20.44
N PRO A 311 -0.64 11.19 20.31
CA PRO A 311 -0.85 12.60 20.03
C PRO A 311 -1.13 12.77 18.53
N GLY A 312 -2.28 13.32 18.18
CA GLY A 312 -2.52 13.98 16.89
C GLY A 312 -2.65 13.14 15.62
N THR A 313 -2.43 11.81 15.62
CA THR A 313 -2.65 11.02 14.38
C THR A 313 -4.15 10.91 14.07
N HIS A 314 -4.54 11.41 12.89
CA HIS A 314 -5.93 11.48 12.42
C HIS A 314 -6.82 12.51 13.11
N ARG A 315 -6.24 13.60 13.65
CA ARG A 315 -6.99 14.76 14.12
C ARG A 315 -6.63 16.00 13.29
N ARG A 316 -7.62 16.79 12.91
CA ARG A 316 -7.42 18.09 12.25
C ARG A 316 -8.21 19.14 12.99
N THR A 317 -7.62 20.31 13.21
CA THR A 317 -8.34 21.47 13.72
C THR A 317 -8.59 22.42 12.56
N ASP A 318 -9.82 22.93 12.41
CA ASP A 318 -10.13 23.96 11.42
C ASP A 318 -9.71 25.36 11.90
N SER A 319 -9.90 26.37 11.05
CA SER A 319 -9.63 27.78 11.37
C SER A 319 -10.45 28.31 12.56
N ASN A 320 -11.52 27.60 12.94
CA ASN A 320 -12.44 27.98 13.99
C ASN A 320 -12.13 27.24 15.31
N GLY A 321 -11.04 26.47 15.37
CA GLY A 321 -10.64 25.72 16.56
C GLY A 321 -11.36 24.39 16.77
N VAL A 322 -12.24 23.97 15.85
CA VAL A 322 -12.98 22.70 15.96
C VAL A 322 -12.07 21.56 15.51
N THR A 323 -11.97 20.52 16.34
CA THR A 323 -11.15 19.35 16.05
C THR A 323 -11.99 18.19 15.53
N TYR A 324 -11.54 17.57 14.44
CA TYR A 324 -12.23 16.49 13.72
C TYR A 324 -11.40 15.21 13.68
N ILE A 325 -12.05 14.05 13.62
CA ILE A 325 -11.40 12.77 13.26
C ILE A 325 -11.34 12.65 11.73
N THR A 326 -10.13 12.43 11.18
CA THR A 326 -9.87 12.45 9.72
C THR A 326 -9.68 11.07 9.09
N LYS A 327 -10.08 10.00 9.80
CA LYS A 327 -9.87 8.62 9.33
C LYS A 327 -10.92 8.16 8.32
N LEU A 328 -12.10 8.75 8.34
CA LEU A 328 -13.21 8.43 7.45
C LEU A 328 -13.18 9.33 6.21
N LEU A 329 -14.06 9.04 5.24
CA LEU A 329 -14.34 9.93 4.12
C LEU A 329 -14.98 11.26 4.57
N THR A 330 -15.72 11.22 5.67
CA THR A 330 -16.43 12.36 6.26
C THR A 330 -15.78 12.75 7.58
N ASP A 331 -15.47 14.03 7.75
CA ASP A 331 -14.97 14.56 9.00
C ASP A 331 -16.07 14.52 10.07
N ILE A 332 -15.74 13.97 11.24
CA ILE A 332 -16.67 13.97 12.38
C ILE A 332 -16.08 14.88 13.48
N PRO A 333 -16.83 15.90 13.94
CA PRO A 333 -16.42 16.74 15.07
C PRO A 333 -16.20 15.92 16.35
N LEU A 334 -15.21 16.30 17.16
CA LEU A 334 -14.98 15.71 18.48
C LEU A 334 -16.02 16.12 19.54
N HIS A 335 -16.85 17.11 19.24
CA HIS A 335 -17.96 17.54 20.07
C HIS A 335 -19.24 17.61 19.23
N LEU A 336 -20.25 16.85 19.61
CA LEU A 336 -21.62 16.96 19.09
C LEU A 336 -22.49 17.45 20.23
N SER A 337 -23.26 18.51 19.99
CA SER A 337 -24.04 19.16 21.04
C SER A 337 -25.39 18.49 21.27
N HIS A 338 -26.00 17.83 20.27
CA HIS A 338 -27.35 17.27 20.34
C HIS A 338 -27.56 16.07 19.40
N GLU A 339 -28.61 15.27 19.65
CA GLU A 339 -29.02 14.06 18.91
C GLU A 339 -29.25 14.33 17.40
N GLU A 340 -29.90 15.44 17.05
CA GLU A 340 -30.10 15.87 15.64
C GLU A 340 -28.77 16.07 14.88
N ALA A 341 -27.70 16.48 15.56
CA ALA A 341 -26.39 16.64 14.95
C ALA A 341 -25.71 15.29 14.65
N ALA A 342 -26.01 14.25 15.44
CA ALA A 342 -25.53 12.89 15.19
C ALA A 342 -26.22 12.27 13.97
N ASP A 343 -27.54 12.48 13.83
CA ASP A 343 -28.31 12.00 12.68
C ASP A 343 -27.88 12.66 11.37
N LEU A 344 -27.67 13.98 11.37
CA LEU A 344 -27.15 14.69 10.20
C LEU A 344 -25.76 14.17 9.77
N ILE A 345 -24.91 13.84 10.74
CA ILE A 345 -23.60 13.24 10.46
C ILE A 345 -23.75 11.84 9.90
N TYR A 346 -24.68 11.03 10.44
CA TYR A 346 -24.96 9.71 9.89
C TYR A 346 -25.39 9.78 8.42
N PHE A 347 -26.38 10.61 8.10
CA PHE A 347 -26.83 10.79 6.71
C PHE A 347 -25.70 11.24 5.80
N LYS A 348 -24.83 12.13 6.28
CA LYS A 348 -23.66 12.60 5.52
C LYS A 348 -22.62 11.50 5.31
N ILE A 349 -22.34 10.67 6.31
CA ILE A 349 -21.42 9.52 6.20
C ILE A 349 -21.94 8.53 5.16
N HIS A 350 -23.23 8.20 5.21
CA HIS A 350 -23.88 7.30 4.25
C HIS A 350 -23.84 7.90 2.83
N ALA A 351 -24.29 9.14 2.67
CA ALA A 351 -24.33 9.81 1.37
C ALA A 351 -22.95 9.88 0.70
N HIS A 352 -21.89 10.20 1.45
CA HIS A 352 -20.53 10.21 0.91
C HIS A 352 -20.04 8.81 0.50
N LEU A 353 -20.42 7.75 1.22
CA LEU A 353 -20.10 6.39 0.82
C LEU A 353 -20.83 6.01 -0.47
N ASP A 354 -22.13 6.34 -0.59
CA ASP A 354 -22.94 6.07 -1.78
C ASP A 354 -22.41 6.80 -3.02
N LEU A 355 -21.91 8.02 -2.86
CA LEU A 355 -21.29 8.78 -3.95
C LEU A 355 -20.01 8.11 -4.45
N ILE A 356 -19.19 7.58 -3.52
CA ILE A 356 -17.98 6.83 -3.87
C ILE A 356 -18.32 5.48 -4.49
N GLU A 357 -19.34 4.78 -4.00
CA GLU A 357 -19.78 3.52 -4.59
C GLU A 357 -20.26 3.73 -6.03
N ARG A 358 -21.17 4.68 -6.26
CA ARG A 358 -21.69 4.98 -7.61
C ARG A 358 -20.60 5.43 -8.58
N TRP A 359 -19.63 6.22 -8.12
CA TRP A 359 -18.46 6.54 -8.93
C TRP A 359 -17.68 5.27 -9.31
N ALA A 360 -17.42 4.40 -8.33
CA ALA A 360 -16.64 3.20 -8.57
C ALA A 360 -17.36 2.22 -9.51
N GLU A 361 -18.68 2.07 -9.39
CA GLU A 361 -19.52 1.32 -10.33
C GLU A 361 -19.41 1.88 -11.76
N SER A 362 -19.61 3.19 -11.92
CA SER A 362 -19.52 3.86 -13.21
C SER A 362 -18.18 3.65 -13.90
N GLU A 363 -17.06 3.76 -13.18
CA GLU A 363 -15.73 3.53 -13.74
C GLU A 363 -15.45 2.05 -14.02
N VAL A 364 -15.93 1.13 -13.18
CA VAL A 364 -15.83 -0.32 -13.41
C VAL A 364 -16.56 -0.69 -14.70
N ASP A 365 -17.80 -0.23 -14.86
CA ASP A 365 -18.63 -0.47 -16.04
C ASP A 365 -18.04 0.17 -17.29
N ALA A 366 -17.51 1.39 -17.19
CA ALA A 366 -16.84 2.05 -18.31
C ALA A 366 -15.58 1.29 -18.76
N LEU A 367 -14.74 0.82 -17.84
CA LEU A 367 -13.55 0.05 -18.19
C LEU A 367 -13.91 -1.33 -18.74
N TRP A 368 -14.92 -1.98 -18.16
CA TRP A 368 -15.41 -3.27 -18.61
C TRP A 368 -16.03 -3.19 -20.01
N GLY A 369 -16.87 -2.19 -20.27
CA GLY A 369 -17.45 -1.94 -21.60
C GLY A 369 -16.38 -1.66 -22.66
N ARG A 370 -15.28 -0.98 -22.32
CA ARG A 370 -14.12 -0.83 -23.24
C ARG A 370 -13.45 -2.17 -23.53
N PHE A 371 -13.33 -3.05 -22.53
CA PHE A 371 -12.78 -4.38 -22.72
C PHE A 371 -13.66 -5.22 -23.65
N GLU A 372 -14.97 -5.24 -23.44
CA GLU A 372 -15.91 -5.97 -24.29
C GLU A 372 -15.89 -5.41 -25.73
N ARG A 373 -15.93 -4.07 -25.86
CA ARG A 373 -15.77 -3.38 -27.15
C ARG A 373 -14.48 -3.79 -27.85
N ARG A 374 -13.36 -3.88 -27.14
CA ARG A 374 -12.08 -4.32 -27.70
C ARG A 374 -12.16 -5.74 -28.27
N GLU A 375 -12.74 -6.66 -27.52
CA GLU A 375 -12.89 -8.06 -27.95
C GLU A 375 -13.75 -8.17 -29.21
N GLU A 376 -14.87 -7.44 -29.29
CA GLU A 376 -15.73 -7.43 -30.48
C GLU A 376 -15.04 -6.78 -31.68
N LEU A 377 -14.40 -5.62 -31.48
CA LEU A 377 -13.66 -4.92 -32.52
C LEU A 377 -12.48 -5.74 -33.06
N ALA A 378 -11.84 -6.57 -32.22
CA ALA A 378 -10.75 -7.44 -32.64
C ALA A 378 -11.20 -8.53 -33.64
N LYS A 379 -12.46 -8.97 -33.60
CA LYS A 379 -13.01 -9.98 -34.51
C LYS A 379 -13.20 -9.46 -35.93
N VAL A 380 -13.57 -8.18 -36.07
CA VAL A 380 -13.85 -7.54 -37.37
C VAL A 380 -12.65 -6.77 -37.95
N GLY A 381 -11.66 -6.47 -37.11
CA GLY A 381 -10.47 -5.74 -37.51
C GLY A 381 -9.48 -6.55 -38.34
N ARG A 382 -8.78 -5.87 -39.24
CA ARG A 382 -7.62 -6.44 -39.97
C ARG A 382 -6.31 -6.24 -39.19
N VAL A 383 -5.55 -7.32 -39.00
CA VAL A 383 -4.26 -7.33 -38.29
C VAL A 383 -3.16 -6.63 -39.09
N LYS A 384 -2.45 -5.70 -38.47
CA LYS A 384 -1.22 -5.12 -39.03
C LYS A 384 0.00 -6.00 -38.71
N LYS A 385 0.60 -6.58 -39.75
CA LYS A 385 1.84 -7.37 -39.65
C LYS A 385 3.05 -6.48 -39.91
N VAL A 386 4.13 -6.65 -39.14
CA VAL A 386 5.42 -6.00 -39.42
C VAL A 386 6.15 -6.83 -40.47
N LEU A 387 6.24 -6.36 -41.71
CA LEU A 387 7.05 -7.01 -42.74
C LEU A 387 8.53 -6.68 -42.55
N SER A 388 9.39 -7.69 -42.69
CA SER A 388 10.82 -7.51 -42.92
C SER A 388 11.05 -7.31 -44.42
N SER A 389 11.59 -6.16 -44.80
CA SER A 389 12.08 -5.79 -46.15
C SER A 389 11.13 -5.06 -47.13
N GLN A 390 11.61 -3.88 -47.54
CA GLN A 390 11.59 -3.22 -48.86
C GLN A 390 10.31 -2.92 -49.64
N LEU A 391 9.10 -3.26 -49.18
CA LEU A 391 7.89 -2.73 -49.81
C LEU A 391 7.15 -1.83 -48.83
N TRP A 392 7.27 -0.51 -49.05
CA TRP A 392 6.44 0.51 -48.40
C TRP A 392 5.03 0.44 -48.99
N ASP A 393 4.33 -0.69 -48.79
CA ASP A 393 2.93 -0.79 -49.14
C ASP A 393 2.11 0.06 -48.16
N GLY A 394 1.05 0.73 -48.64
CA GLY A 394 0.30 1.77 -47.93
C GLY A 394 -0.45 1.36 -46.65
N ARG A 395 0.04 0.41 -45.84
CA ARG A 395 -0.58 -0.08 -44.60
C ARG A 395 -0.42 0.84 -43.39
N THR A 396 0.22 2.02 -43.53
CA THR A 396 0.08 3.11 -42.56
C THR A 396 -1.39 3.53 -42.42
N ALA A 397 -2.18 3.45 -43.50
CA ALA A 397 -3.60 3.79 -43.51
C ALA A 397 -4.46 2.94 -42.55
N LEU A 398 -4.08 1.69 -42.23
CA LEU A 398 -4.90 0.81 -41.37
C LEU A 398 -4.98 1.29 -39.91
N VAL A 399 -3.97 2.02 -39.44
CA VAL A 399 -3.87 2.51 -38.07
C VAL A 399 -3.74 4.03 -38.04
N ASP A 400 -4.09 4.67 -39.14
CA ASP A 400 -4.27 6.11 -39.19
C ASP A 400 -5.60 6.44 -38.52
N ARG A 401 -5.62 7.43 -37.62
CA ARG A 401 -6.85 7.85 -36.95
C ARG A 401 -7.90 8.41 -37.92
N GLN A 402 -7.50 8.80 -39.14
CA GLN A 402 -8.42 9.22 -40.21
C GLN A 402 -9.16 8.05 -40.86
N ASN A 403 -8.68 6.81 -40.70
CA ASN A 403 -9.36 5.63 -41.24
C ASN A 403 -10.57 5.27 -40.35
N PRO A 404 -11.81 5.24 -40.85
CA PRO A 404 -12.99 4.91 -40.03
C PRO A 404 -12.91 3.58 -39.26
N GLY A 405 -12.13 2.60 -39.74
CA GLY A 405 -11.92 1.30 -39.09
C GLY A 405 -10.70 1.20 -38.17
N TRP A 406 -10.00 2.31 -37.89
CA TRP A 406 -8.70 2.28 -37.19
C TRP A 406 -8.75 1.61 -35.81
N GLU A 407 -9.83 1.78 -35.07
CA GLU A 407 -10.01 1.15 -33.76
C GLU A 407 -10.10 -0.38 -33.89
N ALA A 408 -10.91 -0.88 -34.83
CA ALA A 408 -11.02 -2.31 -35.13
C ALA A 408 -9.66 -2.91 -35.52
N HIS A 409 -8.95 -2.27 -36.45
CA HIS A 409 -7.60 -2.68 -36.86
C HIS A 409 -6.61 -2.69 -35.68
N THR A 410 -6.72 -1.71 -34.79
CA THR A 410 -5.87 -1.61 -33.60
C THR A 410 -6.15 -2.74 -32.61
N CYS A 411 -7.42 -3.02 -32.32
CA CYS A 411 -7.84 -4.12 -31.45
C CYS A 411 -7.40 -5.48 -32.01
N ALA A 412 -7.62 -5.73 -33.31
CA ALA A 412 -7.18 -6.97 -33.97
C ALA A 412 -5.64 -7.12 -33.95
N THR A 413 -4.91 -6.03 -34.18
CA THR A 413 -3.45 -6.01 -34.10
C THR A 413 -2.97 -6.30 -32.68
N PHE A 414 -3.62 -5.74 -31.66
CA PHE A 414 -3.29 -6.01 -30.27
C PHE A 414 -3.59 -7.46 -29.87
N ALA A 415 -4.75 -8.00 -30.25
CA ALA A 415 -5.10 -9.40 -29.99
C ALA A 415 -4.10 -10.37 -30.64
N PHE A 416 -3.62 -10.06 -31.84
CA PHE A 416 -2.64 -10.89 -32.55
C PHE A 416 -1.22 -10.82 -31.95
N HIS A 417 -0.72 -9.62 -31.62
CA HIS A 417 0.66 -9.44 -31.15
C HIS A 417 0.80 -9.55 -29.63
N GLY A 418 -0.30 -9.44 -28.89
CA GLY A 418 -0.33 -9.30 -27.45
C GLY A 418 0.24 -7.97 -26.95
N PHE A 419 0.28 -7.83 -25.63
CA PHE A 419 0.93 -6.69 -25.00
C PHE A 419 2.44 -6.69 -25.27
N LYS A 420 3.02 -5.54 -25.62
CA LYS A 420 4.48 -5.34 -25.68
C LYS A 420 4.81 -3.97 -25.09
N MET A 421 5.97 -3.83 -24.43
CA MET A 421 6.41 -2.51 -23.97
C MET A 421 6.88 -1.64 -25.13
N ARG A 422 6.89 -0.31 -24.94
CA ARG A 422 7.40 0.66 -25.95
C ARG A 422 8.80 0.36 -26.48
N ARG A 423 9.69 -0.21 -25.65
CA ARG A 423 11.06 -0.55 -26.06
C ARG A 423 11.16 -1.88 -26.81
N ASP A 424 10.20 -2.78 -26.57
CA ASP A 424 10.18 -4.15 -27.07
C ASP A 424 9.28 -4.29 -28.30
N GLY A 425 8.33 -3.38 -28.47
CA GLY A 425 7.37 -3.34 -29.57
C GLY A 425 7.71 -2.26 -30.59
N LYS A 426 7.48 -2.57 -31.87
CA LYS A 426 7.50 -1.58 -32.97
C LYS A 426 6.22 -0.73 -32.96
N HIS A 427 5.87 -0.14 -31.81
CA HIS A 427 4.56 0.50 -31.59
C HIS A 427 4.25 1.62 -32.55
N ARG A 428 5.25 2.43 -32.94
CA ARG A 428 5.11 3.46 -33.99
C ARG A 428 4.65 2.89 -35.33
N MET A 429 4.99 1.63 -35.60
CA MET A 429 4.58 0.94 -36.82
C MET A 429 3.24 0.22 -36.64
N LEU A 430 2.94 -0.23 -35.42
CA LEU A 430 1.77 -1.08 -35.13
C LEU A 430 0.51 -0.30 -34.74
N TYR A 431 0.64 0.89 -34.16
CA TYR A 431 -0.46 1.59 -33.49
C TYR A 431 -0.48 3.09 -33.80
N PRO A 432 -1.68 3.73 -33.75
CA PRO A 432 -1.79 5.18 -33.87
C PRO A 432 -1.13 5.90 -32.70
N HIS A 433 -0.65 7.12 -32.94
CA HIS A 433 -0.26 8.06 -31.89
C HIS A 433 -1.40 9.01 -31.52
N PRO A 434 -1.49 9.51 -30.27
CA PRO A 434 -0.69 9.14 -29.09
C PRO A 434 -1.10 7.77 -28.50
N LEU A 435 -0.11 7.05 -27.93
CA LEU A 435 -0.28 5.69 -27.40
C LEU A 435 -0.92 5.62 -26.00
N ASP A 436 -0.79 6.68 -25.19
CA ASP A 436 -1.26 6.66 -23.80
C ASP A 436 -2.79 6.62 -23.76
N ASN A 437 -3.45 7.48 -24.55
CA ASN A 437 -4.91 7.47 -24.72
C ASN A 437 -5.38 6.13 -25.31
N LEU A 438 -4.65 5.60 -26.30
CA LEU A 438 -4.99 4.33 -26.93
C LEU A 438 -5.04 3.17 -25.93
N ALA A 439 -4.06 3.11 -25.01
CA ALA A 439 -3.94 2.02 -24.06
C ALA A 439 -5.19 1.90 -23.17
N TYR A 440 -5.71 3.01 -22.67
CA TYR A 440 -6.87 3.02 -21.77
C TYR A 440 -8.21 3.08 -22.52
N ASP A 441 -8.33 3.95 -23.54
CA ASP A 441 -9.61 4.25 -24.19
C ASP A 441 -10.04 3.19 -25.20
N VAL A 442 -9.09 2.53 -25.86
CA VAL A 442 -9.39 1.56 -26.93
C VAL A 442 -9.02 0.14 -26.51
N LEU A 443 -7.88 -0.03 -25.84
CA LEU A 443 -7.36 -1.37 -25.52
C LEU A 443 -7.72 -1.85 -24.10
N ALA A 444 -8.41 -1.01 -23.31
CA ALA A 444 -8.82 -1.31 -21.94
C ALA A 444 -7.68 -1.88 -21.08
N LEU A 445 -6.45 -1.39 -21.29
CA LEU A 445 -5.31 -1.84 -20.51
C LEU A 445 -5.37 -1.22 -19.12
N PRO A 446 -5.02 -1.98 -18.07
CA PRO A 446 -4.97 -1.44 -16.73
C PRO A 446 -3.76 -0.50 -16.62
N VAL A 447 -3.97 0.78 -16.89
CA VAL A 447 -3.00 1.85 -16.61
C VAL A 447 -2.95 2.10 -15.09
N ALA A 448 -1.94 2.85 -14.63
CA ALA A 448 -1.77 3.12 -13.20
C ALA A 448 -3.06 3.72 -12.61
N GLY A 449 -3.60 3.07 -11.58
CA GLY A 449 -4.83 3.44 -10.91
C GLY A 449 -6.16 3.11 -11.61
N ALA A 450 -6.16 2.54 -12.83
CA ALA A 450 -7.40 2.14 -13.52
C ALA A 450 -8.21 1.06 -12.78
N LEU A 451 -7.55 0.26 -11.93
CA LEU A 451 -8.19 -0.79 -11.13
C LEU A 451 -8.56 -0.31 -9.71
N LEU A 452 -8.38 0.97 -9.41
CA LEU A 452 -8.75 1.57 -8.12
C LEU A 452 -10.27 1.48 -7.84
N PRO A 453 -11.16 1.70 -8.82
CA PRO A 453 -12.60 1.47 -8.68
C PRO A 453 -12.94 0.03 -8.30
N HIS A 454 -12.37 -0.98 -8.99
CA HIS A 454 -12.56 -2.40 -8.65
C HIS A 454 -12.18 -2.70 -7.20
N MET A 455 -11.02 -2.21 -6.75
CA MET A 455 -10.59 -2.38 -5.36
C MET A 455 -11.50 -1.64 -4.36
N THR A 456 -12.13 -0.54 -4.78
CA THR A 456 -13.04 0.25 -3.93
C THR A 456 -14.31 -0.54 -3.68
N LEU A 457 -14.95 -1.08 -4.72
CA LEU A 457 -16.14 -1.91 -4.59
C LEU A 457 -15.88 -3.17 -3.74
N LEU A 458 -14.74 -3.84 -3.96
CA LEU A 458 -14.36 -4.99 -3.14
C LEU A 458 -14.19 -4.62 -1.66
N VAL A 459 -13.66 -3.44 -1.33
CA VAL A 459 -13.54 -2.98 0.06
C VAL A 459 -14.89 -2.64 0.68
N ILE A 460 -15.83 -2.10 -0.10
CA ILE A 460 -17.18 -1.80 0.36
C ILE A 460 -17.90 -3.10 0.73
N GLU A 461 -17.79 -4.15 -0.08
CA GLU A 461 -18.41 -5.45 0.23
C GLU A 461 -17.66 -6.24 1.29
N HIS A 462 -16.33 -6.12 1.31
CA HIS A 462 -15.45 -6.90 2.17
C HIS A 462 -14.45 -5.99 2.91
N PRO A 463 -14.88 -5.28 3.98
CA PRO A 463 -14.03 -4.33 4.71
C PRO A 463 -12.85 -4.99 5.47
N GLN A 464 -12.77 -6.32 5.46
CA GLN A 464 -11.60 -7.07 5.92
C GLN A 464 -10.42 -6.95 4.93
N LEU A 465 -10.68 -6.60 3.67
CA LEU A 465 -9.68 -6.32 2.63
C LEU A 465 -8.92 -5.04 2.95
N THR A 466 -7.60 -5.06 2.73
CA THR A 466 -6.71 -3.94 3.05
C THR A 466 -5.87 -3.58 1.84
N PRO A 467 -5.35 -2.35 1.73
CA PRO A 467 -4.47 -1.99 0.61
C PRO A 467 -3.30 -2.96 0.43
N SER A 468 -2.66 -3.36 1.54
CA SER A 468 -1.58 -4.34 1.52
C SER A 468 -2.00 -5.73 1.07
N PHE A 469 -3.27 -6.12 1.26
CA PHE A 469 -3.79 -7.39 0.77
C PHE A 469 -3.80 -7.37 -0.77
N PHE A 470 -4.42 -6.36 -1.38
CA PHE A 470 -4.44 -6.21 -2.85
C PHE A 470 -3.04 -6.12 -3.48
N GLU A 471 -2.12 -5.37 -2.86
CA GLU A 471 -0.75 -5.22 -3.36
C GLU A 471 0.06 -6.53 -3.35
N ASN A 472 -0.35 -7.50 -2.53
CA ASN A 472 0.38 -8.76 -2.36
C ASN A 472 -0.42 -10.02 -2.74
N LEU A 473 -1.68 -9.89 -3.15
CA LEU A 473 -2.52 -11.01 -3.54
C LEU A 473 -1.97 -11.70 -4.79
N ARG A 474 -1.55 -12.95 -4.62
CA ARG A 474 -1.01 -13.80 -5.69
C ARG A 474 -2.13 -14.65 -6.26
N LEU A 475 -2.45 -14.45 -7.54
CA LEU A 475 -3.36 -15.31 -8.27
C LEU A 475 -2.78 -16.72 -8.42
N PHE A 476 -1.47 -16.83 -8.64
CA PHE A 476 -0.75 -18.10 -8.78
C PHE A 476 0.34 -18.26 -7.72
N ASP A 477 0.53 -19.48 -7.23
CA ASP A 477 1.57 -19.82 -6.27
C ASP A 477 2.95 -20.02 -6.93
N VAL A 478 3.91 -20.51 -6.15
CA VAL A 478 5.28 -20.78 -6.61
C VAL A 478 5.34 -21.97 -7.59
N ASP A 479 4.42 -22.92 -7.47
CA ASP A 479 4.27 -24.12 -8.30
C ASP A 479 3.37 -23.87 -9.53
N ASN A 480 2.96 -22.61 -9.73
CA ASN A 480 2.13 -22.11 -10.82
C ASN A 480 0.68 -22.62 -10.78
N GLN A 481 0.20 -23.08 -9.63
CA GLN A 481 -1.21 -23.41 -9.41
C GLN A 481 -2.01 -22.17 -9.06
N LEU A 482 -3.31 -22.20 -9.38
CA LEU A 482 -4.24 -21.13 -9.02
C LEU A 482 -4.44 -21.18 -7.50
N SER A 483 -4.05 -20.11 -6.80
CA SER A 483 -4.05 -20.09 -5.33
C SER A 483 -4.76 -18.89 -4.72
N GLY A 484 -4.81 -17.74 -5.42
CA GLY A 484 -5.36 -16.50 -4.85
C GLY A 484 -6.87 -16.33 -4.97
N VAL A 485 -7.48 -17.13 -5.85
CA VAL A 485 -8.92 -17.15 -6.13
C VAL A 485 -9.28 -18.62 -6.21
N VAL A 486 -9.96 -19.15 -5.20
CA VAL A 486 -10.17 -20.59 -5.02
C VAL A 486 -11.66 -20.87 -4.95
N GLU A 487 -12.11 -21.92 -5.64
CA GLU A 487 -13.46 -22.44 -5.55
C GLU A 487 -13.53 -23.47 -4.42
N THR A 488 -14.55 -23.36 -3.57
CA THR A 488 -14.82 -24.25 -2.44
C THR A 488 -16.28 -24.70 -2.50
N ASP A 489 -16.66 -25.70 -1.71
CA ASP A 489 -18.05 -26.17 -1.61
C ASP A 489 -19.02 -25.06 -1.15
N ALA A 490 -18.51 -24.05 -0.45
CA ALA A 490 -19.28 -22.89 0.01
C ALA A 490 -19.27 -21.70 -0.99
N GLY A 491 -18.62 -21.84 -2.15
CA GLY A 491 -18.45 -20.80 -3.16
C GLY A 491 -17.00 -20.32 -3.31
N TRP A 492 -16.81 -19.13 -3.88
CA TRP A 492 -15.48 -18.59 -4.21
C TRP A 492 -14.87 -17.78 -3.06
N ILE A 493 -13.57 -17.98 -2.82
CA ILE A 493 -12.80 -17.23 -1.83
C ILE A 493 -11.61 -16.48 -2.45
N LEU A 494 -11.25 -15.35 -1.84
CA LEU A 494 -9.91 -14.78 -1.96
C LEU A 494 -9.02 -15.33 -0.86
N ASP A 495 -7.89 -15.90 -1.26
CA ASP A 495 -6.90 -16.46 -0.35
C ASP A 495 -5.58 -15.68 -0.48
N GLY A 496 -5.15 -15.04 0.60
CA GLY A 496 -3.96 -14.20 0.57
C GLY A 496 -3.42 -13.81 1.93
N ASP A 497 -2.22 -13.23 1.93
CA ASP A 497 -1.47 -12.94 3.14
C ASP A 497 -1.62 -11.50 3.64
N LYS A 498 -1.91 -11.37 4.94
CA LYS A 498 -1.78 -10.15 5.75
C LYS A 498 -0.50 -10.20 6.58
N PHE A 499 0.64 -10.00 5.93
CA PHE A 499 2.00 -10.09 6.53
C PHE A 499 2.21 -9.37 7.88
N ARG A 500 1.45 -8.31 8.17
CA ARG A 500 1.51 -7.60 9.46
C ARG A 500 0.96 -8.39 10.66
N LYS A 501 0.33 -9.54 10.44
CA LYS A 501 -0.20 -10.42 11.50
C LYS A 501 0.83 -11.45 12.03
N GLY A 502 2.05 -11.46 11.47
CA GLY A 502 3.07 -12.49 11.72
C GLY A 502 2.94 -13.68 10.78
N PRO A 503 4.01 -14.47 10.54
CA PRO A 503 4.03 -15.56 9.56
C PRO A 503 3.00 -16.66 9.85
N GLU A 504 2.76 -17.00 11.12
CA GLU A 504 1.80 -18.05 11.54
C GLU A 504 0.32 -17.65 11.43
N SER A 505 0.01 -16.38 11.18
CA SER A 505 -1.38 -15.89 11.04
C SER A 505 -1.54 -14.94 9.86
N ALA A 506 -0.65 -15.06 8.86
CA ALA A 506 -0.66 -14.21 7.69
C ALA A 506 -1.85 -14.54 6.79
N GLU A 507 -2.16 -15.82 6.60
CA GLU A 507 -3.24 -16.30 5.73
C GLU A 507 -4.60 -15.70 6.14
N GLN A 508 -5.33 -15.21 5.16
CA GLN A 508 -6.66 -14.63 5.32
C GLN A 508 -7.53 -15.06 4.15
N LYS A 509 -8.54 -15.89 4.45
CA LYS A 509 -9.56 -16.35 3.51
C LYS A 509 -10.80 -15.49 3.63
N ILE A 510 -11.31 -15.00 2.49
CA ILE A 510 -12.47 -14.11 2.43
C ILE A 510 -13.47 -14.68 1.43
N GLN A 511 -14.65 -15.04 1.91
CA GLN A 511 -15.75 -15.48 1.07
C GLN A 511 -16.27 -14.32 0.22
N LEU A 512 -16.41 -14.55 -1.09
CA LEU A 512 -16.88 -13.54 -2.04
C LEU A 512 -18.39 -13.62 -2.26
N SER A 513 -18.99 -12.44 -2.42
CA SER A 513 -20.35 -12.32 -2.97
C SER A 513 -20.36 -12.57 -4.48
N GLU A 514 -21.54 -12.78 -5.08
CA GLU A 514 -21.68 -12.85 -6.54
C GLU A 514 -21.15 -11.60 -7.27
N ARG A 515 -21.38 -10.41 -6.71
CA ARG A 515 -20.89 -9.14 -7.28
C ARG A 515 -19.37 -9.08 -7.21
N SER A 516 -18.79 -9.47 -6.07
CA SER A 516 -17.34 -9.54 -5.89
C SER A 516 -16.67 -10.59 -6.80
N ILE A 517 -17.31 -11.73 -7.04
CA ILE A 517 -16.84 -12.74 -8.02
C ILE A 517 -16.75 -12.13 -9.41
N ARG A 518 -17.78 -11.41 -9.86
CA ARG A 518 -17.78 -10.72 -11.16
C ARG A 518 -16.64 -9.71 -11.24
N ILE A 519 -16.47 -8.87 -10.22
CA ILE A 519 -15.39 -7.86 -10.17
C ILE A 519 -14.00 -8.53 -10.25
N VAL A 520 -13.76 -9.60 -9.50
CA VAL A 520 -12.49 -10.35 -9.54
C VAL A 520 -12.25 -10.96 -10.92
N ALA A 521 -13.27 -11.57 -11.53
CA ALA A 521 -13.18 -12.14 -12.87
C ALA A 521 -12.83 -11.08 -13.94
N GLN A 522 -13.39 -9.87 -13.83
CA GLN A 522 -13.02 -8.75 -14.70
C GLN A 522 -11.54 -8.37 -14.52
N VAL A 523 -11.05 -8.24 -13.28
CA VAL A 523 -9.64 -7.94 -13.00
C VAL A 523 -8.72 -9.01 -13.60
N VAL A 524 -9.09 -10.28 -13.50
CA VAL A 524 -8.37 -11.38 -14.15
C VAL A 524 -8.34 -11.17 -15.67
N LYS A 525 -9.45 -10.87 -16.33
CA LYS A 525 -9.46 -10.67 -17.78
C LYS A 525 -8.68 -9.43 -18.22
N LEU A 526 -8.81 -8.31 -17.51
CA LEU A 526 -8.11 -7.04 -17.79
C LEU A 526 -6.58 -7.16 -17.65
N THR A 527 -6.11 -7.93 -16.66
CA THR A 527 -4.66 -8.09 -16.38
C THR A 527 -4.00 -9.20 -17.18
N GLN A 528 -4.77 -10.05 -17.89
CA GLN A 528 -4.26 -11.18 -18.65
C GLN A 528 -3.15 -10.80 -19.65
N PRO A 529 -3.29 -9.77 -20.52
CA PRO A 529 -2.25 -9.44 -21.49
C PRO A 529 -0.92 -9.05 -20.83
N LEU A 530 -0.98 -8.44 -19.64
CA LEU A 530 0.21 -8.09 -18.88
C LEU A 530 0.88 -9.32 -18.28
N ARG A 531 0.09 -10.27 -17.77
CA ARG A 531 0.59 -11.53 -17.21
C ARG A 531 1.26 -12.39 -18.28
N ASP A 532 0.66 -12.52 -19.46
CA ASP A 532 1.23 -13.28 -20.57
C ASP A 532 2.61 -12.72 -20.97
N TYR A 533 2.70 -11.40 -21.06
CA TYR A 533 3.94 -10.71 -21.36
C TYR A 533 5.05 -10.94 -20.32
N LEU A 534 4.70 -10.88 -19.03
CA LEU A 534 5.62 -11.07 -17.92
C LEU A 534 6.05 -12.54 -17.81
N ARG A 535 5.12 -13.49 -17.97
CA ARG A 535 5.38 -14.94 -17.97
C ARG A 535 6.35 -15.32 -19.09
N ALA A 536 6.17 -14.78 -20.30
CA ALA A 536 7.08 -14.99 -21.42
C ALA A 536 8.51 -14.46 -21.19
N ARG A 537 8.75 -13.70 -20.12
CA ARG A 537 10.06 -13.12 -19.74
C ARG A 537 10.57 -13.61 -18.40
N ASP A 538 9.91 -14.62 -17.84
CA ASP A 538 10.24 -15.19 -16.54
C ASP A 538 10.25 -14.14 -15.40
N ASP A 539 9.39 -13.12 -15.50
CA ASP A 539 9.24 -12.08 -14.47
C ASP A 539 8.20 -12.54 -13.44
N PRO A 540 8.58 -12.80 -12.17
CA PRO A 540 7.70 -13.40 -11.17
C PRO A 540 6.47 -12.54 -10.80
N ASN A 541 6.43 -11.26 -11.21
CA ASN A 541 5.27 -10.41 -10.98
C ASN A 541 4.02 -10.91 -11.73
N TRP A 542 4.14 -11.77 -12.76
CA TRP A 542 2.97 -12.33 -13.46
C TRP A 542 2.01 -13.10 -12.54
N ARG A 543 2.49 -13.56 -11.39
CA ARG A 543 1.70 -14.31 -10.41
C ARG A 543 0.68 -13.47 -9.64
N TYR A 544 0.79 -12.14 -9.68
CA TYR A 544 -0.08 -11.25 -8.88
C TYR A 544 -1.40 -10.94 -9.60
N LEU A 545 -2.49 -10.84 -8.84
CA LEU A 545 -3.82 -10.55 -9.39
C LEU A 545 -3.88 -9.12 -9.96
N PHE A 546 -3.42 -8.14 -9.16
CA PHE A 546 -3.50 -6.73 -9.50
C PHE A 546 -2.20 -6.23 -10.14
N LEU A 547 -2.26 -5.95 -11.45
CA LEU A 547 -1.15 -5.45 -12.26
C LEU A 547 -1.55 -4.20 -13.03
N HIS A 548 -0.59 -3.33 -13.30
CA HIS A 548 -0.77 -2.17 -14.16
C HIS A 548 0.39 -1.98 -15.15
N CYS A 549 0.18 -1.20 -16.20
CA CYS A 549 1.20 -0.87 -17.22
C CYS A 549 1.59 0.63 -17.27
N GLY A 550 1.54 1.34 -16.13
CA GLY A 550 2.02 2.72 -16.02
C GLY A 550 1.14 3.69 -16.80
N LYS A 551 1.71 4.45 -17.74
CA LYS A 551 0.94 5.34 -18.64
C LYS A 551 0.33 4.63 -19.86
N GLY A 552 0.47 3.31 -19.94
CA GLY A 552 0.18 2.53 -21.16
C GLY A 552 1.46 2.06 -21.82
N PHE A 553 1.53 0.77 -22.15
CA PHE A 553 2.69 0.12 -22.78
C PHE A 553 4.04 0.32 -22.04
N SER A 554 4.01 0.66 -20.75
CA SER A 554 5.20 0.68 -19.89
C SER A 554 5.44 -0.70 -19.29
N ASN A 555 6.53 -0.87 -18.52
CA ASN A 555 6.82 -2.14 -17.86
C ASN A 555 5.66 -2.53 -16.93
N PRO A 556 5.00 -3.69 -17.13
CA PRO A 556 3.99 -4.14 -16.19
C PRO A 556 4.58 -4.32 -14.80
N SER A 557 3.83 -3.95 -13.78
CA SER A 557 4.25 -4.12 -12.39
C SER A 557 3.04 -4.26 -11.49
N ARG A 558 3.30 -4.73 -10.27
CA ARG A 558 2.33 -4.70 -9.17
C ARG A 558 1.83 -3.28 -8.91
N ILE A 559 0.56 -3.17 -8.55
CA ILE A 559 -0.05 -1.91 -8.14
C ILE A 559 0.63 -1.41 -6.85
N ARG A 560 0.71 -0.08 -6.70
CA ARG A 560 1.09 0.59 -5.46
C ARG A 560 0.04 1.65 -5.13
N ILE A 561 -0.92 1.28 -4.30
CA ILE A 561 -2.19 1.99 -4.13
C ILE A 561 -1.95 3.41 -3.60
N SER A 562 -1.09 3.55 -2.59
CA SER A 562 -0.77 4.86 -2.01
C SER A 562 -0.15 5.81 -3.04
N ARG A 563 0.75 5.31 -3.89
CA ARG A 563 1.40 6.10 -4.94
C ARG A 563 0.41 6.50 -6.02
N ASP A 564 -0.47 5.60 -6.45
CA ASP A 564 -1.45 5.86 -7.49
C ASP A 564 -2.46 6.92 -7.03
N ILE A 565 -2.96 6.80 -5.79
CA ILE A 565 -3.85 7.81 -5.19
C ILE A 565 -3.14 9.17 -5.03
N SER A 566 -1.93 9.21 -4.48
CA SER A 566 -1.18 10.48 -4.34
C SER A 566 -0.92 11.15 -5.68
N ARG A 567 -0.63 10.36 -6.71
CA ARG A 567 -0.45 10.87 -8.07
C ARG A 567 -1.75 11.44 -8.63
N PHE A 568 -2.88 10.77 -8.44
CA PHE A 568 -4.18 11.28 -8.90
C PHE A 568 -4.60 12.55 -8.18
N ARG A 569 -4.32 12.69 -6.88
CA ARG A 569 -4.56 13.94 -6.14
C ARG A 569 -3.69 15.09 -6.66
N GLY A 570 -2.39 14.85 -6.84
CA GLY A 570 -1.44 15.90 -7.26
C GLY A 570 -1.69 16.46 -8.66
N VAL A 571 -2.46 15.75 -9.50
CA VAL A 571 -2.81 16.18 -10.87
C VAL A 571 -4.32 16.50 -10.98
N GLY A 572 -5.09 16.44 -9.88
CA GLY A 572 -6.53 16.70 -9.86
C GLY A 572 -7.40 15.68 -10.61
N SER A 573 -6.83 14.57 -11.08
CA SER A 573 -7.55 13.62 -11.94
C SER A 573 -8.64 12.84 -11.21
N LEU A 574 -8.51 12.65 -9.90
CA LEU A 574 -9.55 11.96 -9.11
C LEU A 574 -10.82 12.82 -9.02
N LYS A 575 -10.68 14.14 -8.80
CA LYS A 575 -11.80 15.08 -8.85
C LYS A 575 -12.49 15.01 -10.22
N HIS A 576 -11.71 15.03 -11.30
CA HIS A 576 -12.25 14.93 -12.64
C HIS A 576 -13.04 13.62 -12.87
N GLN A 577 -12.55 12.48 -12.39
CA GLN A 577 -13.27 11.21 -12.47
C GLN A 577 -14.57 11.24 -11.66
N PHE A 578 -14.53 11.79 -10.45
CA PHE A 578 -15.72 11.96 -9.62
C PHE A 578 -16.79 12.80 -10.31
N LEU A 579 -16.43 13.94 -10.88
CA LEU A 579 -17.34 14.78 -11.67
C LEU A 579 -17.85 14.07 -12.92
N ALA A 580 -16.96 13.38 -13.65
CA ALA A 580 -17.30 12.69 -14.89
C ALA A 580 -18.29 11.53 -14.69
N SER A 581 -18.38 10.97 -13.48
CA SER A 581 -19.38 9.95 -13.15
C SER A 581 -20.82 10.48 -13.21
N GLY A 582 -21.02 11.80 -13.15
CA GLY A 582 -22.35 12.42 -13.16
C GLY A 582 -23.15 12.23 -11.86
N HIS A 583 -22.59 11.54 -10.86
CA HIS A 583 -23.26 11.24 -9.60
C HIS A 583 -22.84 12.17 -8.45
N MET A 584 -21.76 12.95 -8.61
CA MET A 584 -21.14 13.70 -7.52
C MET A 584 -21.19 15.22 -7.74
N PRO A 585 -21.76 16.00 -6.79
CA PRO A 585 -21.69 17.46 -6.81
C PRO A 585 -20.24 17.98 -6.73
N ASP A 586 -19.96 19.16 -7.31
CA ASP A 586 -18.59 19.70 -7.36
C ASP A 586 -17.98 19.94 -5.97
N ALA A 587 -18.77 20.44 -5.03
CA ALA A 587 -18.34 20.63 -3.64
C ALA A 587 -17.92 19.32 -2.97
N ASP A 588 -18.65 18.23 -3.22
CA ASP A 588 -18.33 16.90 -2.69
C ASP A 588 -17.16 16.26 -3.43
N ALA A 589 -17.01 16.51 -4.74
CA ALA A 589 -15.91 16.00 -5.55
C ALA A 589 -14.55 16.50 -5.03
N ASP A 590 -14.43 17.79 -4.75
CA ASP A 590 -13.23 18.36 -4.14
C ASP A 590 -12.98 17.79 -2.73
N TYR A 591 -14.03 17.79 -1.91
CA TYR A 591 -13.97 17.35 -0.53
C TYR A 591 -13.51 15.88 -0.40
N LEU A 592 -14.11 15.00 -1.20
CA LEU A 592 -13.85 13.57 -1.21
C LEU A 592 -12.53 13.25 -1.90
N ALA A 593 -12.17 13.92 -3.00
CA ALA A 593 -10.90 13.64 -3.68
C ALA A 593 -9.68 13.90 -2.78
N ALA A 594 -9.75 14.91 -1.92
CA ALA A 594 -8.72 15.21 -0.93
C ALA A 594 -8.56 14.11 0.14
N ARG A 595 -9.67 13.43 0.51
CA ARG A 595 -9.74 12.46 1.62
C ARG A 595 -9.71 11.00 1.16
N PHE A 596 -10.01 10.76 -0.11
CA PHE A 596 -10.19 9.43 -0.66
C PHE A 596 -8.95 8.56 -0.44
N SER A 597 -9.15 7.43 0.22
CA SER A 597 -8.21 6.32 0.24
C SER A 597 -8.96 5.04 0.53
N LEU A 598 -8.45 3.89 0.09
CA LEU A 598 -9.06 2.61 0.46
C LEU A 598 -9.11 2.39 1.98
N VAL A 599 -8.22 3.01 2.75
CA VAL A 599 -8.28 2.99 4.22
C VAL A 599 -9.47 3.78 4.75
N ALA A 600 -9.74 4.95 4.16
CA ALA A 600 -10.87 5.80 4.52
C ALA A 600 -12.20 5.17 4.09
N VAL A 601 -12.28 4.62 2.87
CA VAL A 601 -13.46 3.87 2.39
C VAL A 601 -13.75 2.73 3.35
N ARG A 602 -12.75 1.88 3.63
CA ARG A 602 -12.88 0.77 4.58
C ARG A 602 -13.41 1.22 5.94
N ALA A 603 -12.83 2.29 6.49
CA ALA A 603 -13.23 2.87 7.77
C ALA A 603 -14.68 3.38 7.73
N THR A 604 -15.04 4.12 6.70
CA THR A 604 -16.41 4.61 6.49
C THR A 604 -17.40 3.47 6.39
N THR A 605 -17.15 2.47 5.53
CA THR A 605 -17.99 1.27 5.40
C THR A 605 -18.22 0.58 6.73
N THR A 606 -17.17 0.40 7.54
CA THR A 606 -17.36 -0.26 8.85
C THR A 606 -18.15 0.58 9.84
N VAL A 607 -18.02 1.90 9.80
CA VAL A 607 -18.79 2.81 10.65
C VAL A 607 -20.26 2.85 10.21
N VAL A 608 -20.54 2.85 8.90
CA VAL A 608 -21.91 2.73 8.37
C VAL A 608 -22.59 1.45 8.87
N GLU A 609 -21.90 0.30 8.76
CA GLU A 609 -22.40 -0.98 9.28
C GLU A 609 -22.65 -0.96 10.79
N TYR A 610 -21.75 -0.35 11.57
CA TYR A 610 -21.94 -0.20 13.01
C TYR A 610 -23.12 0.73 13.35
N ILE A 611 -23.31 1.82 12.61
CA ILE A 611 -24.45 2.71 12.84
C ILE A 611 -25.76 1.98 12.51
N ARG A 612 -25.77 1.15 11.46
CA ARG A 612 -26.91 0.33 11.08
C ARG A 612 -27.26 -0.71 12.15
N GLU A 613 -26.24 -1.37 12.70
CA GLU A 613 -26.38 -2.39 13.74
C GLU A 613 -25.28 -2.23 14.79
N PRO A 614 -25.56 -1.52 15.91
CA PRO A 614 -24.56 -1.16 16.91
C PRO A 614 -24.02 -2.37 17.70
N ASP A 615 -23.02 -3.03 17.14
CA ASP A 615 -22.26 -4.12 17.78
C ASP A 615 -20.74 -3.89 17.63
N ILE A 616 -20.09 -3.62 18.76
CA ILE A 616 -18.65 -3.33 18.85
C ILE A 616 -17.81 -4.57 18.49
N GLN A 617 -18.29 -5.77 18.80
CA GLN A 617 -17.62 -7.03 18.46
C GLN A 617 -17.73 -7.30 16.96
N LYS A 618 -18.91 -7.11 16.37
CA LYS A 618 -19.12 -7.18 14.90
C LYS A 618 -18.24 -6.17 14.18
N LEU A 619 -18.15 -4.94 14.66
CA LEU A 619 -17.25 -3.92 14.11
C LEU A 619 -15.77 -4.34 14.17
N ALA A 620 -15.30 -4.87 15.31
CA ALA A 620 -13.93 -5.35 15.44
C ALA A 620 -13.62 -6.50 14.46
N ASN A 621 -14.58 -7.41 14.26
CA ASN A 621 -14.50 -8.52 13.32
C ASN A 621 -14.45 -8.01 11.86
N LEU A 622 -15.32 -7.07 11.48
CA LEU A 622 -15.31 -6.43 10.15
C LEU A 622 -14.00 -5.69 9.87
N LEU A 623 -13.40 -5.05 10.88
CA LEU A 623 -12.08 -4.43 10.76
C LEU A 623 -10.92 -5.45 10.69
N GLY A 624 -11.20 -6.74 10.97
CA GLY A 624 -10.24 -7.84 10.97
C GLY A 624 -9.23 -7.76 12.11
N HIS A 625 -9.66 -7.29 13.28
CA HIS A 625 -8.87 -7.26 14.52
C HIS A 625 -8.80 -8.68 15.14
N LYS A 626 -7.65 -9.07 15.72
CA LYS A 626 -7.50 -10.41 16.35
C LYS A 626 -8.23 -10.52 17.69
N LYS A 627 -8.38 -9.40 18.41
CA LYS A 627 -9.05 -9.28 19.69
C LYS A 627 -9.81 -7.97 19.72
N LEU A 628 -10.88 -7.91 20.51
CA LEU A 628 -11.55 -6.66 20.80
C LEU A 628 -10.60 -5.74 21.58
N ASP A 629 -10.28 -4.59 20.98
CA ASP A 629 -9.46 -3.53 21.60
C ASP A 629 -10.15 -2.19 21.35
N VAL A 630 -10.78 -1.66 22.41
CA VAL A 630 -11.56 -0.42 22.37
C VAL A 630 -10.69 0.77 21.94
N ARG A 631 -9.41 0.82 22.33
CA ARG A 631 -8.48 1.90 21.96
C ARG A 631 -8.20 1.94 20.46
N LEU A 632 -8.30 0.79 19.78
CA LEU A 632 -8.18 0.73 18.32
C LEU A 632 -9.49 1.16 17.63
N LEU A 633 -10.64 0.91 18.25
CA LEU A 633 -11.95 1.28 17.74
C LEU A 633 -12.26 2.77 17.88
N GLU A 634 -11.77 3.43 18.93
CA GLU A 634 -11.83 4.90 19.12
C GLU A 634 -11.20 5.70 17.95
N ARG A 635 -10.37 5.05 17.13
CA ARG A 635 -9.82 5.66 15.91
C ARG A 635 -10.85 5.77 14.78
N TYR A 636 -11.92 4.98 14.84
CA TYR A 636 -12.96 4.88 13.82
C TYR A 636 -14.28 5.45 14.32
N LEU A 637 -14.61 5.22 15.60
CA LEU A 637 -15.79 5.76 16.25
C LEU A 637 -15.37 6.90 17.18
N PRO A 638 -15.65 8.17 16.82
CA PRO A 638 -15.43 9.30 17.70
C PRO A 638 -16.21 9.15 19.00
N ALA A 639 -15.66 9.66 20.10
CA ALA A 639 -16.31 9.62 21.42
C ALA A 639 -17.76 10.16 21.41
N PRO A 640 -18.12 11.24 20.68
CA PRO A 640 -19.51 11.67 20.58
C PRO A 640 -20.44 10.64 19.97
N LEU A 641 -20.00 9.93 18.93
CA LEU A 641 -20.81 8.92 18.25
C LEU A 641 -20.95 7.67 19.13
N LEU A 642 -19.89 7.26 19.82
CA LEU A 642 -19.96 6.20 20.83
C LEU A 642 -20.96 6.55 21.93
N ARG A 643 -20.84 7.75 22.53
CA ARG A 643 -21.73 8.22 23.58
C ARG A 643 -23.18 8.25 23.14
N TYR A 644 -23.45 8.68 21.90
CA TYR A 644 -24.80 8.66 21.34
C TYR A 644 -25.42 7.25 21.37
N PHE A 645 -24.69 6.24 20.92
CA PHE A 645 -25.17 4.85 20.98
C PHE A 645 -25.26 4.33 22.41
N GLU A 646 -24.26 4.63 23.27
CA GLU A 646 -24.28 4.25 24.69
C GLU A 646 -25.50 4.83 25.42
N GLU A 647 -25.79 6.11 25.23
CA GLU A 647 -26.97 6.79 25.79
C GLU A 647 -28.27 6.15 25.27
N ARG A 648 -28.35 5.85 23.97
CA ARG A 648 -29.48 5.12 23.39
C ARG A 648 -29.66 3.74 24.03
N TRP A 649 -28.59 2.97 24.23
CA TRP A 649 -28.64 1.67 24.90
C TRP A 649 -29.11 1.80 26.35
N VAL A 650 -28.63 2.80 27.09
CA VAL A 650 -29.08 3.07 28.46
C VAL A 650 -30.57 3.43 28.49
N ARG A 651 -31.06 4.26 27.55
CA ARG A 651 -32.47 4.60 27.42
C ARG A 651 -33.32 3.37 27.11
N LEU A 652 -32.93 2.54 26.15
CA LEU A 652 -33.63 1.29 25.82
C LEU A 652 -33.68 0.35 27.03
N PHE A 653 -32.58 0.21 27.78
CA PHE A 653 -32.52 -0.59 29.00
C PHE A 653 -33.46 -0.06 30.09
N GLN A 654 -33.44 1.25 30.34
CA GLN A 654 -34.33 1.92 31.30
C GLN A 654 -35.81 1.79 30.89
N CYS A 655 -36.14 1.95 29.61
CA CYS A 655 -37.47 1.70 29.08
C CYS A 655 -37.90 0.25 29.33
N GLY A 656 -37.01 -0.73 29.15
CA GLY A 656 -37.28 -2.13 29.50
C GLY A 656 -37.61 -2.33 30.99
N ILE A 657 -36.86 -1.68 31.89
CA ILE A 657 -37.16 -1.70 33.34
C ILE A 657 -38.54 -1.09 33.62
N LEU A 658 -38.87 0.05 33.01
CA LEU A 658 -40.17 0.69 33.19
C LEU A 658 -41.33 -0.18 32.68
N VAL A 659 -41.13 -0.87 31.56
CA VAL A 659 -42.12 -1.80 31.02
C VAL A 659 -42.41 -2.93 32.01
N GLU A 660 -41.37 -3.52 32.60
CA GLU A 660 -41.55 -4.59 33.59
C GLU A 660 -42.13 -4.07 34.91
N ALA A 661 -41.63 -2.94 35.41
CA ALA A 661 -42.08 -2.36 36.69
C ALA A 661 -43.53 -1.85 36.64
N LEU A 662 -44.00 -1.41 35.47
CA LEU A 662 -45.36 -0.91 35.26
C LEU A 662 -46.29 -1.95 34.63
N LYS A 663 -45.89 -3.22 34.59
CA LYS A 663 -46.72 -4.31 34.08
C LYS A 663 -48.04 -4.38 34.86
N GLY A 664 -49.16 -4.23 34.15
CA GLY A 664 -50.51 -4.16 34.76
C GLY A 664 -50.92 -2.77 35.27
N SER A 665 -50.07 -1.75 35.17
CA SER A 665 -50.41 -0.36 35.51
C SER A 665 -51.08 0.35 34.34
N LYS A 666 -52.12 1.14 34.64
CA LYS A 666 -52.76 2.04 33.66
C LYS A 666 -51.83 3.15 33.12
N TYR A 667 -50.66 3.33 33.75
CA TYR A 667 -49.66 4.32 33.36
C TYR A 667 -48.51 3.76 32.51
N LEU A 668 -48.53 2.47 32.16
CA LEU A 668 -47.48 1.81 31.39
C LEU A 668 -47.14 2.57 30.09
N LEU A 669 -48.11 2.79 29.20
CA LEU A 669 -47.88 3.44 27.91
C LEU A 669 -47.51 4.94 28.04
N PRO A 670 -48.22 5.76 28.84
CA PRO A 670 -47.85 7.16 29.02
C PRO A 670 -46.45 7.38 29.61
N SER A 671 -46.00 6.52 30.54
CA SER A 671 -44.71 6.68 31.23
C SER A 671 -43.50 6.32 30.36
N ILE A 672 -43.68 5.52 29.31
CA ILE A 672 -42.63 5.15 28.35
C ILE A 672 -42.76 5.88 27.00
N GLY A 673 -43.82 6.69 26.83
CA GLY A 673 -44.06 7.48 25.63
C GLY A 673 -44.65 6.69 24.45
N PHE A 674 -45.21 5.50 24.68
CA PHE A 674 -45.89 4.74 23.64
C PHE A 674 -47.34 5.16 23.49
N GLN A 675 -47.81 5.21 22.24
CA GLN A 675 -49.17 5.58 21.89
C GLN A 675 -50.10 4.36 21.83
N SER A 676 -49.55 3.15 21.73
CA SER A 676 -50.32 1.91 21.62
C SER A 676 -49.62 0.69 22.22
N LEU A 677 -50.40 -0.37 22.49
CA LEU A 677 -49.87 -1.70 22.84
C LEU A 677 -49.06 -2.33 21.70
N GLU A 678 -49.33 -1.95 20.45
CA GLU A 678 -48.59 -2.43 19.28
C GLU A 678 -47.14 -1.92 19.29
N GLU A 679 -46.93 -0.64 19.60
CA GLU A 679 -45.61 -0.05 19.79
C GLU A 679 -44.86 -0.69 20.97
N LEU A 680 -45.57 -0.98 22.06
CA LEU A 680 -45.00 -1.72 23.20
C LEU A 680 -44.55 -3.13 22.78
N ASN A 681 -45.38 -3.85 22.03
CA ASN A 681 -45.05 -5.18 21.54
C ASN A 681 -43.86 -5.15 20.55
N GLN A 682 -43.82 -4.15 19.66
CA GLN A 682 -42.66 -3.92 18.79
C GLN A 682 -41.40 -3.61 19.60
N PHE A 683 -41.50 -2.77 20.63
CA PHE A 683 -40.37 -2.47 21.49
C PHE A 683 -39.85 -3.71 22.22
N VAL A 684 -40.73 -4.49 22.86
CA VAL A 684 -40.34 -5.70 23.60
C VAL A 684 -39.76 -6.76 22.66
N SER A 685 -40.34 -6.96 21.48
CA SER A 685 -39.83 -7.93 20.50
C SER A 685 -38.43 -7.59 19.94
N HIS A 686 -38.09 -6.30 19.81
CA HIS A 686 -36.80 -5.86 19.26
C HIS A 686 -35.74 -5.52 20.31
N HIS A 687 -36.15 -5.19 21.54
CA HIS A 687 -35.26 -4.62 22.56
C HIS A 687 -35.32 -5.30 23.93
N ALA A 688 -36.16 -6.34 24.11
CA ALA A 688 -36.09 -7.15 25.32
C ALA A 688 -34.69 -7.73 25.48
N LEU A 689 -34.15 -7.61 26.70
CA LEU A 689 -32.88 -8.21 27.06
C LEU A 689 -33.00 -9.73 26.97
N MET A 690 -32.56 -10.30 25.84
CA MET A 690 -32.33 -11.73 25.77
C MET A 690 -31.09 -12.03 26.60
N TRP A 691 -31.26 -12.77 27.69
CA TRP A 691 -30.13 -13.24 28.49
C TRP A 691 -29.33 -14.23 27.65
N ALA A 692 -28.29 -13.76 26.97
CA ALA A 692 -27.34 -14.65 26.33
C ALA A 692 -26.68 -15.49 27.43
N THR A 693 -26.92 -16.80 27.43
CA THR A 693 -26.07 -17.72 28.19
C THR A 693 -24.64 -17.46 27.74
N ARG A 694 -23.77 -17.03 28.68
CA ARG A 694 -22.33 -16.93 28.40
C ARG A 694 -21.91 -18.24 27.73
N PRO A 695 -21.42 -18.23 26.48
CA PRO A 695 -20.86 -19.45 25.92
C PRO A 695 -19.68 -19.78 26.82
N LYS A 696 -19.79 -20.88 27.57
CA LYS A 696 -18.59 -21.57 28.05
C LYS A 696 -17.75 -21.79 26.80
N ALA A 697 -16.47 -21.45 26.88
CA ALA A 697 -15.53 -21.72 25.81
C ALA A 697 -15.67 -23.20 25.40
N ILE A 698 -16.31 -23.43 24.25
CA ILE A 698 -16.37 -24.71 23.58
C ILE A 698 -15.87 -24.44 22.17
N GLU A 699 -14.93 -25.27 21.80
CA GLU A 699 -14.31 -25.38 20.50
C GLU A 699 -15.38 -25.52 19.40
N GLN A 700 -15.06 -24.94 18.24
CA GLN A 700 -15.72 -25.06 16.94
C GLN A 700 -16.91 -26.03 16.86
N GLU A 701 -18.14 -25.49 16.83
CA GLU A 701 -19.29 -26.17 16.23
C GLU A 701 -20.04 -25.23 15.27
N ASP A 702 -20.64 -25.87 14.27
CA ASP A 702 -21.20 -25.39 13.00
C ASP A 702 -22.24 -24.25 13.16
N PRO A 703 -22.26 -23.20 12.30
CA PRO A 703 -23.14 -22.02 12.46
C PRO A 703 -24.65 -22.29 12.31
N ALA A 704 -25.08 -23.51 12.00
CA ALA A 704 -26.46 -23.82 11.61
C ALA A 704 -27.46 -23.92 12.78
N HIS A 705 -27.03 -23.91 14.04
CA HIS A 705 -27.91 -24.27 15.17
C HIS A 705 -28.12 -23.22 16.28
N ILE A 706 -27.74 -21.95 16.08
CA ILE A 706 -27.77 -20.93 17.14
C ILE A 706 -29.19 -20.56 17.63
N PHE A 707 -30.27 -20.90 16.91
CA PHE A 707 -31.64 -20.50 17.26
C PHE A 707 -32.57 -21.63 17.78
N ALA A 708 -32.06 -22.81 18.14
CA ALA A 708 -32.93 -23.96 18.47
C ALA A 708 -33.24 -24.17 19.97
N SER A 709 -32.64 -23.42 20.90
CA SER A 709 -32.82 -23.68 22.33
C SER A 709 -33.17 -22.43 23.14
N VAL A 710 -34.33 -22.47 23.80
CA VAL A 710 -34.74 -21.50 24.83
C VAL A 710 -34.22 -21.98 26.18
N VAL A 711 -33.56 -21.09 26.93
CA VAL A 711 -33.04 -21.38 28.27
C VAL A 711 -33.99 -20.78 29.31
N PHE A 712 -34.48 -21.62 30.22
CA PHE A 712 -35.37 -21.20 31.28
C PHE A 712 -34.61 -21.14 32.62
N ALA A 713 -34.72 -20.02 33.31
CA ALA A 713 -34.41 -19.99 34.73
C ALA A 713 -35.50 -20.76 35.49
N ILE A 714 -35.10 -21.58 36.45
CA ILE A 714 -36.01 -22.38 37.28
C ILE A 714 -35.72 -22.04 38.73
N ASP A 715 -36.74 -21.55 39.41
CA ASP A 715 -36.77 -21.36 40.85
C ASP A 715 -38.13 -21.84 41.40
N GLU A 716 -38.32 -21.71 42.72
CA GLU A 716 -39.57 -22.13 43.36
C GLU A 716 -40.80 -21.37 42.86
N GLU A 717 -40.65 -20.10 42.49
CA GLU A 717 -41.76 -19.22 42.08
C GLU A 717 -42.24 -19.57 40.68
N ILE A 718 -41.30 -19.77 39.75
CA ILE A 718 -41.58 -20.22 38.38
C ILE A 718 -42.23 -21.60 38.38
N LEU A 719 -41.73 -22.54 39.19
CA LEU A 719 -42.33 -23.88 39.30
C LEU A 719 -43.73 -23.83 39.93
N THR A 720 -43.96 -22.93 40.89
CA THR A 720 -45.29 -22.74 41.49
C THR A 720 -46.26 -22.17 40.46
N LEU A 721 -45.83 -21.19 39.65
CA LEU A 721 -46.65 -20.61 38.59
C LEU A 721 -46.98 -21.65 37.50
N LEU A 722 -46.01 -22.47 37.08
CA LEU A 722 -46.23 -23.52 36.09
C LEU A 722 -47.20 -24.59 36.62
N LEU A 723 -47.07 -25.01 37.88
CA LEU A 723 -48.03 -25.90 38.53
C LEU A 723 -49.42 -25.27 38.62
N ALA A 724 -49.52 -23.96 38.88
CA ALA A 724 -50.77 -23.23 38.87
C ALA A 724 -51.40 -23.18 37.47
N VAL A 725 -50.60 -23.02 36.40
CA VAL A 725 -51.09 -23.11 35.01
C VAL A 725 -51.67 -24.50 34.74
N GLN A 726 -50.95 -25.57 35.09
CA GLN A 726 -51.46 -26.94 34.89
C GLN A 726 -52.76 -27.19 35.64
N ALA A 727 -52.83 -26.75 36.91
CA ALA A 727 -54.03 -26.87 37.72
C ALA A 727 -55.20 -26.05 37.12
N ALA A 728 -54.94 -24.82 36.68
CA ALA A 728 -55.95 -23.96 36.08
C ALA A 728 -56.49 -24.54 34.76
N VAL A 729 -55.61 -25.02 33.88
CA VAL A 729 -55.99 -25.70 32.63
C VAL A 729 -56.75 -27.00 32.90
N ALA A 730 -56.33 -27.80 33.88
CA ALA A 730 -57.04 -29.02 34.26
C ALA A 730 -58.44 -28.75 34.87
N SER A 731 -58.61 -27.61 35.53
CA SER A 731 -59.89 -27.19 36.15
C SER A 731 -60.77 -26.32 35.25
N ALA A 732 -60.34 -26.05 34.01
CA ALA A 732 -61.02 -25.15 33.08
C ALA A 732 -62.41 -25.66 32.69
N GLN A 733 -63.42 -24.79 32.80
CA GLN A 733 -64.81 -25.08 32.40
C GLN A 733 -65.17 -24.53 31.01
N GLN A 734 -64.27 -23.75 30.40
CA GLN A 734 -64.44 -23.12 29.10
C GLN A 734 -63.24 -23.43 28.17
N LEU A 735 -63.37 -23.06 26.89
CA LEU A 735 -62.29 -23.26 25.92
C LEU A 735 -61.06 -22.46 26.35
N VAL A 736 -59.92 -23.15 26.45
CA VAL A 736 -58.65 -22.57 26.89
C VAL A 736 -57.89 -22.03 25.69
N THR A 737 -57.17 -20.91 25.85
CA THR A 737 -56.33 -20.34 24.79
C THR A 737 -55.23 -21.32 24.35
N LYS A 738 -54.82 -21.23 23.08
CA LYS A 738 -53.67 -22.00 22.55
C LYS A 738 -52.39 -21.77 23.36
N LEU A 739 -52.24 -20.58 23.95
CA LEU A 739 -51.09 -20.21 24.77
C LEU A 739 -51.09 -20.94 26.12
N ALA A 740 -52.23 -21.02 26.81
CA ALA A 740 -52.34 -21.76 28.07
C ALA A 740 -52.15 -23.27 27.87
N ILE A 741 -52.64 -23.85 26.76
CA ILE A 741 -52.37 -25.24 26.38
C ILE A 741 -50.87 -25.48 26.15
N MET A 742 -50.19 -24.56 25.46
CA MET A 742 -48.74 -24.65 25.23
C MET A 742 -47.96 -24.63 26.55
N TRP A 743 -48.33 -23.75 27.49
CA TRP A 743 -47.66 -23.64 28.79
C TRP A 743 -47.94 -24.83 29.72
N ASP A 744 -49.14 -25.41 29.70
CA ASP A 744 -49.42 -26.66 30.42
C ASP A 744 -48.57 -27.83 29.89
N GLN A 745 -48.51 -28.01 28.56
CA GLN A 745 -47.68 -29.05 27.94
C GLN A 745 -46.19 -28.86 28.25
N TYR A 746 -45.72 -27.61 28.24
CA TYR A 746 -44.36 -27.27 28.60
C TYR A 746 -44.07 -27.58 30.08
N ALA A 747 -44.95 -27.14 30.99
CA ALA A 747 -44.85 -27.40 32.42
C ALA A 747 -44.76 -28.90 32.71
N GLY A 748 -45.61 -29.72 32.07
CA GLY A 748 -45.59 -31.17 32.20
C GLY A 748 -44.25 -31.78 31.82
N LYS A 749 -43.71 -31.44 30.64
CA LYS A 749 -42.40 -31.94 30.19
C LYS A 749 -41.25 -31.49 31.09
N LEU A 750 -41.30 -30.27 31.59
CA LEU A 750 -40.26 -29.75 32.48
C LEU A 750 -40.28 -30.46 33.84
N ILE A 751 -41.46 -30.68 34.41
CA ILE A 751 -41.64 -31.41 35.67
C ILE A 751 -41.15 -32.85 35.51
N GLU A 752 -41.54 -33.52 34.42
CA GLU A 752 -41.09 -34.87 34.10
C GLU A 752 -39.56 -34.95 33.98
N TYR A 753 -38.94 -33.98 33.31
CA TYR A 753 -37.49 -33.85 33.23
C TYR A 753 -36.83 -33.66 34.60
N ILE A 754 -37.37 -32.82 35.49
CA ILE A 754 -36.83 -32.61 36.84
C ILE A 754 -36.92 -33.91 37.65
N GLU A 755 -38.02 -34.63 37.56
CA GLU A 755 -38.25 -35.89 38.26
C GLU A 755 -37.33 -37.01 37.77
N HIS A 756 -37.06 -37.08 36.47
CA HIS A 756 -36.34 -38.21 35.84
C HIS A 756 -34.94 -37.86 35.30
N SER A 757 -34.43 -36.66 35.58
CA SER A 757 -33.10 -36.21 35.11
C SER A 757 -31.96 -37.15 35.50
N SER A 758 -31.04 -37.38 34.56
CA SER A 758 -29.77 -38.10 34.76
C SER A 758 -28.60 -37.27 34.21
N PRO A 759 -27.61 -36.88 35.03
CA PRO A 759 -27.52 -37.17 36.47
C PRO A 759 -28.60 -36.42 37.29
N PRO A 760 -29.01 -36.94 38.46
CA PRO A 760 -30.08 -36.36 39.26
C PRO A 760 -29.79 -34.92 39.69
N ARG A 761 -30.71 -34.00 39.39
CA ARG A 761 -30.66 -32.59 39.84
C ARG A 761 -31.42 -32.40 41.15
N ASN A 762 -30.75 -32.70 42.27
CA ASN A 762 -31.34 -32.63 43.61
C ASN A 762 -31.77 -31.20 44.01
N ASP A 763 -31.10 -30.19 43.48
CA ASP A 763 -31.47 -28.78 43.59
C ASP A 763 -32.86 -28.52 43.01
N PHE A 764 -33.10 -28.93 41.77
CA PHE A 764 -34.40 -28.76 41.10
C PHE A 764 -35.50 -29.59 41.71
N ARG A 765 -35.21 -30.83 42.14
CA ARG A 765 -36.18 -31.66 42.86
C ARG A 765 -36.58 -31.04 44.20
N THR A 766 -35.66 -30.35 44.88
CA THR A 766 -35.96 -29.65 46.13
C THR A 766 -36.87 -28.46 45.87
N MET A 767 -36.58 -27.66 44.84
CA MET A 767 -37.43 -26.53 44.42
C MET A 767 -38.82 -26.99 43.98
N LEU A 768 -38.93 -28.08 43.22
CA LEU A 768 -40.21 -28.64 42.80
C LEU A 768 -41.03 -29.16 44.00
N LYS A 769 -40.38 -29.77 44.99
CA LYS A 769 -41.03 -30.17 46.25
C LYS A 769 -41.51 -28.95 47.05
N ALA A 770 -40.74 -27.87 47.08
CA ALA A 770 -41.15 -26.63 47.74
C ALA A 770 -42.34 -25.98 47.01
N ALA A 771 -42.30 -25.92 45.68
CA ALA A 771 -43.38 -25.41 44.85
C ALA A 771 -44.69 -26.20 45.03
N ARG A 772 -44.63 -27.55 45.05
CA ARG A 772 -45.79 -28.41 45.30
C ARG A 772 -46.42 -28.26 46.69
N ARG A 773 -45.67 -27.74 47.67
CA ARG A 773 -46.18 -27.46 49.02
C ARG A 773 -46.87 -26.11 49.12
N ARG A 774 -46.66 -25.21 48.15
CA ARG A 774 -47.37 -23.93 48.08
C ARG A 774 -48.77 -24.18 47.54
N ASP A 775 -49.77 -23.58 48.19
CA ASP A 775 -51.14 -23.62 47.70
C ASP A 775 -51.20 -22.85 46.37
N CYS A 776 -51.51 -23.58 45.30
CA CYS A 776 -51.57 -23.02 43.95
C CYS A 776 -52.99 -22.54 43.59
N SER A 777 -53.98 -22.78 44.45
CA SER A 777 -55.36 -22.41 44.20
C SER A 777 -55.52 -20.88 44.22
N GLY A 778 -56.01 -20.31 43.12
CA GLY A 778 -56.26 -18.88 42.98
C GLY A 778 -55.06 -18.01 42.55
N LEU A 779 -53.89 -18.58 42.24
CA LEU A 779 -52.74 -17.81 41.71
C LEU A 779 -52.95 -17.29 40.29
N LEU A 780 -53.83 -17.92 39.52
CA LEU A 780 -54.24 -17.50 38.19
C LEU A 780 -55.75 -17.32 38.20
N SER A 781 -56.23 -16.18 37.73
CA SER A 781 -57.67 -15.98 37.57
C SER A 781 -58.18 -16.84 36.40
N PRO A 782 -59.39 -17.42 36.48
CA PRO A 782 -59.95 -18.24 35.40
C PRO A 782 -60.00 -17.50 34.05
N GLU A 783 -60.22 -16.19 34.08
CA GLU A 783 -60.25 -15.32 32.89
C GLU A 783 -58.88 -15.23 32.19
N ALA A 784 -57.78 -15.51 32.88
CA ALA A 784 -56.43 -15.41 32.33
C ALA A 784 -56.08 -16.57 31.35
N ILE A 785 -56.88 -17.64 31.35
CA ILE A 785 -56.61 -18.83 30.52
C ILE A 785 -57.71 -19.14 29.50
N TYR A 786 -58.89 -18.55 29.62
CA TYR A 786 -60.01 -18.74 28.70
C TYR A 786 -59.85 -17.94 27.40
N ALA A 787 -60.37 -18.51 26.31
CA ALA A 787 -60.26 -18.00 24.94
C ALA A 787 -61.35 -17.00 24.56
#